data_AF-A0A7I8IID0-F1
#
_entry.id   AF-A0A7I8IID0-F1
#
_cell.length_a   1.000
_cell.length_b   1.000
_cell.length_c   1.000
_cell.angle_alpha   90.00
_cell.angle_beta   90.00
_cell.angle_gamma   90.00
#
_symmetry.space_group_name_H-M   'P 1'
#
loop_
_entity.id
_entity.type
_entity.pdbx_description
1 polymer ?
#
loop_
_entity_poly.entity_id
_entity_poly.type
_entity_poly.pdbx_seq_one_letter_code
_entity_poly.pdbx_strand_id
1 'polypeptide(L)'
;MDAQLVVAGNRTRPVHQVVCYRRILVTSTGVWLGKKPLSHALPLLLTQVSLISAIAAITHSLLRRLGQSSVVSQIAAGAIVGFSGAASDRRVAAALFPPQSKIQFDVLSGVGVILFLFMVGVKTDMGMIAKSGRKAAAVGFSCTLVPFVLMSFFGLLLRQSMSVGFREELVYQLAATWARTSYAVLSCVLDVLNLLNSKVGRLAMSATLISEFNKVIATIETALRLGMKAKSQMMGIGAFFSFLALLGFILLVARPVTLWVVRRTPEGEQMKAGHLLAVLSMAFACGLINEVIGHQFATDAFLLGLALPGGPPLGATLDRKFDTMVSGILVPLFMAGARCGYVVFFVLLGGVGKVVGVLLPSMYCKVPLRDALTLALMMNTKGIFEVYIVDGQMYAVMVLCVVAFSVVTNFLVKITYKPSMDYLVNKRRTLQHSRMEAELRILACIHTQENVVPIVELLKTCLASYRKPKGSAGGAAETDHIMNAFSFLQQENKGSILVLPFVAISPQATMHDDVCALALEKKASFVILHFHKKMAIDGSMETVAALKNMNINTLNYAPCSVGILVDQGPSTADHLLYHIAVYFLDGADDREAVAFAIRAAENPTTGVTVVRYRLPREWREPCAEEDLDDEMVSEFRMSTIQNHRVTYREEVVKDGQGTIGVIRSSSSYFSLLVVGLRKGKKSPLTEGLSLWSEYPELGALGDVLASTDFGCTVSTLVVQQQTRVGVQQSEGAHRDKELSASLSLRKRSTPS
;
A
#
# COMPACT_ATOMS: atom_id res chain seq x y z
N MET A 1 -7.27 29.57 50.19
CA MET A 1 -6.86 29.38 51.60
C MET A 1 -6.70 27.88 51.77
N ASP A 2 -5.46 27.42 51.63
CA ASP A 2 -5.09 26.01 51.67
C ASP A 2 -4.97 25.58 53.13
N ALA A 3 -5.86 24.70 53.58
CA ALA A 3 -5.74 24.08 54.89
C ALA A 3 -4.76 22.90 54.78
N GLN A 4 -3.50 23.12 55.17
CA GLN A 4 -2.54 22.04 55.42
C GLN A 4 -2.87 21.38 56.77
N LEU A 5 -3.43 20.18 56.73
CA LEU A 5 -3.47 19.29 57.89
C LEU A 5 -2.13 18.56 57.97
N VAL A 6 -1.23 19.09 58.80
CA VAL A 6 0.03 18.41 59.16
C VAL A 6 -0.30 17.40 60.26
N VAL A 7 -0.34 16.12 59.92
CA VAL A 7 -0.40 15.04 60.91
C VAL A 7 1.01 14.87 61.49
N ALA A 8 1.23 15.39 62.69
CA ALA A 8 2.45 15.13 63.46
C ALA A 8 2.44 13.68 63.95
N GLY A 9 3.18 12.81 63.26
CA GLY A 9 3.37 11.41 63.63
C GLY A 9 4.83 11.03 63.47
N ASN A 10 5.56 10.99 64.59
CA ASN A 10 6.96 10.59 64.66
C ASN A 10 7.11 9.10 64.30
N ARG A 11 7.38 8.79 63.02
CA ARG A 11 8.02 7.55 62.51
C ARG A 11 8.18 7.63 61.00
N THR A 12 9.37 7.29 60.53
CA THR A 12 9.82 7.20 59.13
C THR A 12 8.93 6.31 58.25
N ARG A 13 7.77 6.82 57.82
CA ARG A 13 6.94 6.25 56.76
C ARG A 13 6.87 7.24 55.60
N PRO A 14 6.79 6.77 54.34
CA PRO A 14 6.68 7.66 53.18
C PRO A 14 5.45 8.55 53.37
N VAL A 15 5.66 9.86 53.37
CA VAL A 15 4.59 10.85 53.45
C VAL A 15 3.78 10.76 52.17
N HIS A 16 2.64 10.07 52.21
CA HIS A 16 1.66 10.12 51.14
C HIS A 16 1.04 11.52 51.15
N GLN A 17 1.26 12.29 50.10
CA GLN A 17 0.63 13.59 49.92
C GLN A 17 -0.86 13.36 49.63
N VAL A 18 -1.70 13.42 50.67
CA VAL A 18 -3.15 13.30 50.52
C VAL A 18 -3.70 14.66 50.08
N VAL A 19 -4.15 14.74 48.83
CA VAL A 19 -4.78 15.96 48.29
C VAL A 19 -6.30 15.82 48.43
N CYS A 20 -6.89 16.60 49.34
CA CYS A 20 -8.34 16.64 49.53
C CYS A 20 -8.96 17.71 48.61
N TYR A 21 -9.96 17.31 47.83
CA TYR A 21 -10.71 18.22 46.94
C TYR A 21 -12.15 18.40 47.42
N ARG A 22 -12.71 19.60 47.22
CA ARG A 22 -14.13 19.86 47.48
C ARG A 22 -14.98 19.07 46.47
N ARG A 23 -16.02 18.37 46.95
CA ARG A 23 -16.94 17.59 46.10
C ARG A 23 -17.54 18.50 45.01
N ILE A 24 -17.30 18.15 43.75
CA ILE A 24 -17.86 18.84 42.59
C ILE A 24 -19.24 18.25 42.29
N LEU A 25 -20.25 19.11 42.11
CA LEU A 25 -21.58 18.69 41.67
C LEU A 25 -21.55 18.36 40.17
N VAL A 26 -22.31 17.34 39.76
CA VAL A 26 -22.33 16.85 38.37
C VAL A 26 -22.94 17.90 37.43
N THR A 27 -24.07 18.49 37.83
CA THR A 27 -24.87 19.41 37.01
C THR A 27 -24.94 20.80 37.64
N SER A 28 -24.95 21.83 36.79
CA SER A 28 -25.16 23.22 37.21
C SER A 28 -26.64 23.57 37.14
N THR A 29 -27.06 24.51 38.00
CA THR A 29 -28.43 25.10 37.97
C THR A 29 -28.50 26.28 37.00
N GLY A 30 -27.41 26.63 36.31
CA GLY A 30 -27.37 27.64 35.27
C GLY A 30 -26.71 28.96 35.70
N VAL A 31 -26.24 29.72 34.71
CA VAL A 31 -25.55 31.02 34.90
C VAL A 31 -26.50 32.07 35.47
N TRP A 32 -27.78 32.03 35.06
CA TRP A 32 -28.83 32.96 35.49
C TRP A 32 -29.19 32.86 36.97
N LEU A 33 -28.83 31.75 37.64
CA LEU A 33 -28.94 31.60 39.10
C LEU A 33 -27.62 31.93 39.83
N GLY A 34 -26.70 32.66 39.19
CA GLY A 34 -25.45 33.13 39.78
C GLY A 34 -24.38 32.04 39.99
N LYS A 35 -24.58 30.81 39.49
CA LYS A 35 -23.59 29.73 39.59
C LYS A 35 -22.67 29.69 38.37
N LYS A 36 -21.38 29.45 38.61
CA LYS A 36 -20.39 29.24 37.55
C LYS A 36 -20.51 27.79 37.02
N PRO A 37 -20.88 27.56 35.75
CA PRO A 37 -21.07 26.22 35.21
C PRO A 37 -19.75 25.43 35.14
N LEU A 38 -18.61 26.10 34.90
CA LEU A 38 -17.29 25.48 34.85
C LEU A 38 -16.78 24.95 36.20
N SER A 39 -17.46 25.25 37.31
CA SER A 39 -17.17 24.62 38.60
C SER A 39 -17.87 23.27 38.80
N HIS A 40 -18.58 22.78 37.79
CA HIS A 40 -19.32 21.52 37.78
C HIS A 40 -18.69 20.53 36.79
N ALA A 41 -18.77 19.24 37.08
CA ALA A 41 -18.06 18.21 36.34
C ALA A 41 -18.48 18.11 34.86
N LEU A 42 -19.79 18.02 34.59
CA LEU A 42 -20.29 17.79 33.24
C LEU A 42 -20.07 18.99 32.30
N PRO A 43 -20.40 20.25 32.68
CA PRO A 43 -20.17 21.40 31.80
C PRO A 43 -18.68 21.65 31.55
N LEU A 44 -17.82 21.40 32.56
CA LEU A 44 -16.37 21.48 32.41
C LEU A 44 -15.88 20.43 31.40
N LEU A 45 -16.28 19.16 31.56
CA LEU A 45 -15.89 18.09 30.65
C LEU A 45 -16.33 18.36 29.21
N LEU A 46 -17.57 18.80 28.99
CA LEU A 46 -18.08 19.15 27.65
C LEU A 46 -17.30 20.30 27.01
N THR A 47 -16.96 21.32 27.80
CA THR A 47 -16.15 22.46 27.34
C THR A 47 -14.73 22.00 26.98
N GLN A 48 -14.13 21.14 27.80
CA GLN A 48 -12.79 20.64 27.54
C GLN A 48 -12.76 19.69 26.32
N VAL A 49 -13.70 18.75 26.19
CA VAL A 49 -13.78 17.83 25.03
C VAL A 49 -13.99 18.61 23.75
N SER A 50 -14.91 19.59 23.73
CA SER A 50 -15.13 20.42 22.54
C SER A 50 -13.89 21.23 22.13
N LEU A 51 -13.20 21.85 23.11
CA LEU A 51 -11.96 22.58 22.85
C LEU A 51 -10.84 21.66 22.31
N ILE A 52 -10.66 20.50 22.95
CA ILE A 52 -9.64 19.52 22.57
C ILE A 52 -9.90 18.97 21.16
N SER A 53 -11.15 18.62 20.84
CA SER A 53 -11.52 18.13 19.51
C SER A 53 -11.30 19.19 18.42
N ALA A 54 -11.59 20.47 18.71
CA ALA A 54 -11.33 21.56 17.77
C ALA A 54 -9.81 21.72 17.50
N ILE A 55 -8.99 21.71 18.55
CA ILE A 55 -7.53 21.79 18.42
C ILE A 55 -6.97 20.58 17.68
N ALA A 56 -7.49 19.38 17.95
CA ALA A 56 -7.12 18.15 17.24
C ALA A 56 -7.45 18.23 15.75
N ALA A 57 -8.62 18.73 15.37
CA ALA A 57 -9.02 18.89 13.98
C ALA A 57 -8.12 19.89 13.22
N ILE A 58 -7.80 21.03 13.84
CA ILE A 58 -6.90 22.04 13.26
C ILE A 58 -5.49 21.45 13.09
N THR A 59 -4.98 20.80 14.14
CA THR A 59 -3.65 20.17 14.15
C THR A 59 -3.57 19.09 13.08
N HIS A 60 -4.61 18.26 12.94
CA HIS A 60 -4.67 17.24 11.90
C HIS A 60 -4.70 17.83 10.49
N SER A 61 -5.47 18.90 10.25
CA SER A 61 -5.50 19.58 8.95
C SER A 61 -4.11 20.07 8.52
N LEU A 62 -3.30 20.56 9.48
CA LEU A 62 -1.92 21.00 9.25
C LEU A 62 -0.97 19.82 9.03
N LEU A 63 -0.94 18.85 9.94
CA LEU A 63 0.00 17.72 9.90
C LEU A 63 -0.31 16.71 8.79
N ARG A 64 -1.57 16.63 8.33
CA ARG A 64 -1.95 15.81 7.18
C ARG A 64 -1.23 16.24 5.90
N ARG A 65 -0.95 17.54 5.73
CA ARG A 65 -0.15 18.05 4.59
C ARG A 65 1.29 17.52 4.61
N LEU A 66 1.82 17.19 5.79
CA LEU A 66 3.13 16.57 5.96
C LEU A 66 3.08 15.03 5.83
N GLY A 67 1.90 14.45 5.57
CA GLY A 67 1.66 13.01 5.48
C GLY A 67 1.74 12.28 6.81
N GLN A 68 1.33 12.93 7.90
CA GLN A 68 1.21 12.31 9.22
C GLN A 68 -0.17 11.66 9.41
N SER A 69 -0.22 10.60 10.23
CA SER A 69 -1.48 9.93 10.57
C SER A 69 -2.33 10.75 11.55
N SER A 70 -3.62 10.43 11.61
CA SER A 70 -4.57 11.02 12.56
C SER A 70 -4.11 10.81 14.02
N VAL A 71 -3.60 9.63 14.35
CA VAL A 71 -3.10 9.28 15.69
C VAL A 71 -1.96 10.22 16.12
N VAL A 72 -0.97 10.46 15.25
CA VAL A 72 0.15 11.37 15.57
C VAL A 72 -0.35 12.81 15.72
N SER A 73 -1.32 13.20 14.89
CA SER A 73 -1.93 14.53 14.95
C SER A 73 -2.67 14.79 16.26
N GLN A 74 -3.40 13.78 16.77
CA GLN A 74 -4.10 13.84 18.05
C GLN A 74 -3.14 13.90 19.24
N ILE A 75 -2.05 13.13 19.19
CA ILE A 75 -0.98 13.17 20.21
C ILE A 75 -0.33 14.57 20.25
N ALA A 76 -0.03 15.14 19.08
CA ALA A 76 0.50 16.50 18.98
C ALA A 76 -0.51 17.54 19.52
N ALA A 77 -1.80 17.40 19.21
CA ALA A 77 -2.83 18.27 19.74
C ALA A 77 -2.94 18.20 21.27
N GLY A 78 -2.86 17.00 21.86
CA GLY A 78 -2.80 16.81 23.31
C GLY A 78 -1.60 17.48 23.95
N ALA A 79 -0.44 17.43 23.30
CA ALA A 79 0.76 18.13 23.74
C ALA A 79 0.60 19.65 23.72
N ILE A 80 0.00 20.20 22.66
CA ILE A 80 -0.27 21.64 22.51
C ILE A 80 -1.20 22.12 23.63
N VAL A 81 -2.28 21.38 23.90
CA VAL A 81 -3.20 21.69 25.00
C VAL A 81 -2.50 21.60 26.36
N GLY A 82 -1.72 20.55 26.58
CA GLY A 82 -0.95 20.36 27.82
C GLY A 82 0.08 21.47 28.06
N PHE A 83 0.77 21.95 27.02
CA PHE A 83 1.73 23.05 27.10
C PHE A 83 1.05 24.41 27.24
N SER A 84 -0.06 24.63 26.54
CA SER A 84 -0.83 25.88 26.65
C SER A 84 -1.46 26.05 28.03
N GLY A 85 -1.84 24.96 28.70
CA GLY A 85 -2.23 24.96 30.11
C GLY A 85 -1.07 25.25 31.07
N ALA A 86 0.17 25.00 30.67
CA ALA A 86 1.37 25.34 31.46
C ALA A 86 1.76 26.81 31.35
N ALA A 87 1.65 27.36 30.14
CA ALA A 87 2.23 28.63 29.73
C ALA A 87 1.25 29.81 29.81
N SER A 88 -0.07 29.55 29.82
CA SER A 88 -1.10 30.59 29.95
C SER A 88 -1.27 31.05 31.40
N ASP A 89 -1.92 32.21 31.60
CA ASP A 89 -2.21 32.79 32.91
C ASP A 89 -2.74 31.70 33.87
N ARG A 90 -2.06 31.50 35.01
CA ARG A 90 -2.32 30.37 35.95
C ARG A 90 -3.80 30.24 36.31
N ARG A 91 -4.54 31.35 36.24
CA ARG A 91 -5.99 31.43 36.48
C ARG A 91 -6.83 30.73 35.41
N VAL A 92 -6.50 30.89 34.13
CA VAL A 92 -7.22 30.28 33.01
C VAL A 92 -6.93 28.79 32.94
N ALA A 93 -5.66 28.40 33.10
CA ALA A 93 -5.26 27.00 33.15
C ALA A 93 -5.88 26.25 34.34
N ALA A 94 -5.87 26.84 35.54
CA ALA A 94 -6.51 26.26 36.71
C ALA A 94 -8.05 26.21 36.61
N ALA A 95 -8.66 27.11 35.82
CA ALA A 95 -10.10 27.11 35.58
C ALA A 95 -10.53 26.08 34.52
N LEU A 96 -9.75 25.90 33.45
CA LEU A 96 -10.04 24.97 32.36
C LEU A 96 -9.53 23.56 32.60
N PHE A 97 -8.44 23.36 33.34
CA PHE A 97 -7.87 22.03 33.62
C PHE A 97 -7.55 21.86 35.11
N PRO A 98 -8.57 21.86 35.99
CA PRO A 98 -8.35 21.57 37.40
C PRO A 98 -7.84 20.13 37.58
N PRO A 99 -6.98 19.85 38.57
CA PRO A 99 -6.44 18.50 38.81
C PRO A 99 -7.54 17.45 39.06
N GLN A 100 -8.75 17.87 39.45
CA GLN A 100 -9.90 17.00 39.64
C GLN A 100 -10.48 16.45 38.32
N SER A 101 -10.37 17.17 37.20
CA SER A 101 -10.86 16.67 35.91
C SER A 101 -9.97 15.58 35.31
N LYS A 102 -8.75 15.38 35.86
CA LYS A 102 -7.83 14.30 35.44
C LYS A 102 -8.50 12.93 35.49
N ILE A 103 -9.17 12.62 36.58
CA ILE A 103 -9.84 11.32 36.78
C ILE A 103 -10.92 11.09 35.70
N GLN A 104 -11.63 12.14 35.31
CA GLN A 104 -12.68 12.05 34.29
C GLN A 104 -12.10 11.79 32.89
N PHE A 105 -10.95 12.40 32.58
CA PHE A 105 -10.23 12.14 31.34
C PHE A 105 -9.63 10.74 31.28
N ASP A 106 -9.06 10.25 32.38
CA ASP A 106 -8.47 8.91 32.42
C ASP A 106 -9.55 7.84 32.13
N VAL A 107 -10.73 7.99 32.73
CA VAL A 107 -11.88 7.11 32.47
C VAL A 107 -12.37 7.23 31.02
N LEU A 108 -12.54 8.45 30.52
CA LEU A 108 -13.03 8.68 29.15
C LEU A 108 -12.04 8.17 28.09
N SER A 109 -10.73 8.39 28.30
CA SER A 109 -9.66 7.87 27.45
C SER A 109 -9.60 6.34 27.50
N GLY A 110 -9.79 5.73 28.67
CA GLY A 110 -9.84 4.27 28.81
C GLY A 110 -10.95 3.65 27.94
N VAL A 111 -12.16 4.22 28.00
CA VAL A 111 -13.30 3.83 27.15
C VAL A 111 -12.96 4.02 25.67
N GLY A 112 -12.37 5.16 25.29
CA GLY A 112 -11.98 5.45 23.91
C GLY A 112 -10.97 4.43 23.36
N VAL A 113 -9.96 4.06 24.14
CA VAL A 113 -8.93 3.08 23.75
C VAL A 113 -9.51 1.67 23.58
N ILE A 114 -10.43 1.26 24.46
CA ILE A 114 -11.15 -0.03 24.33
C ILE A 114 -11.89 -0.09 22.99
N LEU A 115 -12.68 0.95 22.69
CA LEU A 115 -13.43 1.03 21.45
C LEU A 115 -12.51 1.07 20.22
N PHE A 116 -11.44 1.86 20.26
CA PHE A 116 -10.47 1.95 19.18
C PHE A 116 -9.81 0.62 18.86
N LEU A 117 -9.29 -0.09 19.87
CA LEU A 117 -8.62 -1.36 19.64
C LEU A 117 -9.59 -2.46 19.24
N PHE A 118 -10.80 -2.48 19.80
CA PHE A 118 -11.86 -3.38 19.34
C PHE A 118 -12.14 -3.17 17.84
N MET A 119 -12.32 -1.91 17.42
CA MET A 119 -12.53 -1.52 16.03
C MET A 119 -11.42 -2.00 15.10
N VAL A 120 -10.16 -1.76 15.48
CA VAL A 120 -9.00 -2.20 14.70
C VAL A 120 -8.94 -3.73 14.64
N GLY A 121 -9.23 -4.42 15.76
CA GLY A 121 -9.30 -5.88 15.81
C GLY A 121 -10.31 -6.44 14.81
N VAL A 122 -11.52 -5.88 14.77
CA VAL A 122 -12.56 -6.30 13.82
C VAL A 122 -12.11 -6.08 12.36
N LYS A 123 -11.43 -4.98 12.05
CA LYS A 123 -10.93 -4.70 10.69
C LYS A 123 -9.80 -5.62 10.23
N THR A 124 -9.17 -6.35 11.16
CA THR A 124 -7.98 -7.13 10.88
C THR A 124 -8.32 -8.49 10.27
N ASP A 125 -7.69 -8.85 9.15
CA ASP A 125 -7.79 -10.20 8.59
C ASP A 125 -6.77 -11.15 9.25
N MET A 126 -7.27 -12.04 10.12
CA MET A 126 -6.46 -13.08 10.77
C MET A 126 -5.87 -14.10 9.78
N GLY A 127 -6.44 -14.23 8.59
CA GLY A 127 -5.90 -15.03 7.50
C GLY A 127 -4.49 -14.59 7.05
N MET A 128 -4.12 -13.33 7.33
CA MET A 128 -2.77 -12.82 7.06
C MET A 128 -1.70 -13.59 7.82
N ILE A 129 -1.94 -14.02 9.07
CA ILE A 129 -0.96 -14.73 9.89
C ILE A 129 -0.62 -16.09 9.27
N ALA A 130 -1.64 -16.86 8.87
CA ALA A 130 -1.44 -18.16 8.23
C ALA A 130 -0.67 -18.06 6.91
N LYS A 131 -0.88 -16.97 6.15
CA LYS A 131 -0.23 -16.71 4.86
C LYS A 131 1.18 -16.08 4.99
N SER A 132 1.54 -15.56 6.17
CA SER A 132 2.73 -14.72 6.37
C SER A 132 4.09 -15.45 6.37
N GLY A 133 4.07 -16.76 6.60
CA GLY A 133 5.24 -17.64 6.55
C GLY A 133 6.33 -17.32 7.59
N ARG A 134 7.48 -18.01 7.48
CA ARG A 134 8.59 -17.93 8.46
C ARG A 134 9.22 -16.53 8.57
N LYS A 135 9.13 -15.71 7.51
CA LYS A 135 9.74 -14.38 7.46
C LYS A 135 9.07 -13.40 8.44
N ALA A 136 7.74 -13.33 8.41
CA ALA A 136 6.98 -12.47 9.29
C ALA A 136 7.14 -12.88 10.76
N ALA A 137 7.19 -14.19 11.04
CA ALA A 137 7.47 -14.69 12.38
C ALA A 137 8.85 -14.24 12.88
N ALA A 138 9.90 -14.48 12.09
CA ALA A 138 11.26 -14.07 12.46
C ALA A 138 11.33 -12.57 12.79
N VAL A 139 10.70 -11.71 11.98
CA VAL A 139 10.62 -10.26 12.22
C VAL A 139 9.76 -9.93 13.45
N GLY A 140 8.59 -10.55 13.62
CA GLY A 140 7.65 -10.26 14.71
C GLY A 140 8.18 -10.63 16.11
N PHE A 141 8.96 -11.71 16.24
CA PHE A 141 9.61 -12.08 17.50
C PHE A 141 10.82 -11.19 17.82
N SER A 142 11.70 -11.03 16.85
CA SER A 142 12.94 -10.26 17.00
C SER A 142 12.71 -8.76 17.21
N CYS A 143 11.70 -8.17 16.57
CA CYS A 143 11.42 -6.73 16.67
C CYS A 143 11.03 -6.29 18.08
N THR A 144 10.52 -7.20 18.92
CA THR A 144 10.22 -6.93 20.33
C THR A 144 11.35 -7.40 21.25
N LEU A 145 11.89 -8.60 21.01
CA LEU A 145 12.90 -9.21 21.89
C LEU A 145 14.21 -8.42 21.92
N VAL A 146 14.75 -8.04 20.76
CA VAL A 146 16.04 -7.35 20.64
C VAL A 146 16.05 -5.99 21.34
N PRO A 147 15.13 -5.05 21.05
CA PRO A 147 15.11 -3.77 21.76
C PRO A 147 14.81 -3.93 23.25
N PHE A 148 13.98 -4.91 23.65
CA PHE A 148 13.69 -5.15 25.06
C PHE A 148 14.95 -5.57 25.85
N VAL A 149 15.72 -6.52 25.33
CA VAL A 149 16.98 -6.96 25.94
C VAL A 149 18.00 -5.83 25.95
N LEU A 150 18.13 -5.09 24.84
CA LEU A 150 19.06 -3.96 24.74
C LEU A 150 18.75 -2.86 25.76
N MET A 151 17.48 -2.43 25.83
CA MET A 151 17.05 -1.39 26.77
C MET A 151 17.19 -1.85 28.23
N SER A 152 16.85 -3.11 28.53
CA SER A 152 17.00 -3.66 29.88
C SER A 152 18.47 -3.76 30.30
N PHE A 153 19.34 -4.22 29.41
CA PHE A 153 20.79 -4.31 29.66
C PHE A 153 21.41 -2.94 29.95
N PHE A 154 21.17 -1.95 29.10
CA PHE A 154 21.66 -0.58 29.34
C PHE A 154 21.01 0.06 30.58
N GLY A 155 19.79 -0.34 30.93
CA GLY A 155 19.13 0.09 32.15
C GLY A 155 19.78 -0.42 33.42
N LEU A 156 20.27 -1.66 33.39
CA LEU A 156 21.06 -2.21 34.49
C LEU A 156 22.42 -1.52 34.60
N LEU A 157 23.09 -1.24 33.46
CA LEU A 157 24.38 -0.54 33.45
C LEU A 157 24.28 0.90 33.98
N LEU A 158 23.24 1.63 33.57
CA LEU A 158 23.04 3.02 33.96
C LEU A 158 22.38 3.16 35.35
N ARG A 159 22.08 2.06 36.03
CA ARG A 159 21.40 2.04 37.34
C ARG A 159 22.07 2.92 38.38
N GLN A 160 23.40 2.99 38.39
CA GLN A 160 24.16 3.79 39.36
C GLN A 160 24.19 5.29 39.04
N SER A 161 24.02 5.67 37.76
CA SER A 161 24.02 7.07 37.31
C SER A 161 22.63 7.71 37.36
N MET A 162 21.58 6.92 37.59
CA MET A 162 20.19 7.36 37.55
C MET A 162 19.71 7.74 38.97
N SER A 163 19.05 8.90 39.10
CA SER A 163 18.54 9.38 40.39
C SER A 163 17.56 8.38 41.04
N VAL A 164 17.49 8.35 42.38
CA VAL A 164 16.75 7.38 43.23
C VAL A 164 15.26 7.19 42.86
N GLY A 165 14.67 8.09 42.06
CA GLY A 165 13.30 7.96 41.51
C GLY A 165 13.17 7.06 40.27
N PHE A 166 14.26 6.82 39.52
CA PHE A 166 14.32 5.90 38.37
C PHE A 166 14.56 4.45 38.85
N ARG A 167 13.62 3.90 39.63
CA ARG A 167 13.69 2.50 40.09
C ARG A 167 13.71 1.52 38.92
N GLU A 168 14.22 0.32 39.17
CA GLU A 168 14.25 -0.83 38.24
C GLU A 168 12.89 -1.11 37.58
N GLU A 169 11.80 -0.91 38.31
CA GLU A 169 10.43 -1.10 37.80
C GLU A 169 10.12 -0.14 36.63
N LEU A 170 10.57 1.11 36.69
CA LEU A 170 10.31 2.12 35.66
C LEU A 170 11.16 1.88 34.40
N VAL A 171 12.42 1.45 34.57
CA VAL A 171 13.31 1.06 33.46
C VAL A 171 12.72 -0.12 32.70
N TYR A 172 12.26 -1.14 33.42
CA TYR A 172 11.57 -2.26 32.78
C TYR A 172 10.28 -1.83 32.11
N GLN A 173 9.41 -1.06 32.78
CA GLN A 173 8.15 -0.61 32.20
C GLN A 173 8.39 0.19 30.92
N LEU A 174 9.42 1.04 30.90
CA LEU A 174 9.83 1.77 29.71
C LEU A 174 10.34 0.85 28.60
N ALA A 175 11.21 -0.13 28.93
CA ALA A 175 11.70 -1.11 27.97
C ALA A 175 10.57 -1.96 27.37
N ALA A 176 9.69 -2.52 28.21
CA ALA A 176 8.59 -3.37 27.80
C ALA A 176 7.54 -2.62 26.96
N THR A 177 7.27 -1.35 27.24
CA THR A 177 6.33 -0.55 26.46
C THR A 177 6.96 -0.05 25.16
N TRP A 178 8.19 0.45 25.20
CA TRP A 178 8.84 1.04 24.04
C TRP A 178 9.31 0.00 23.01
N ALA A 179 9.63 -1.22 23.44
CA ALA A 179 10.02 -2.31 22.55
C ALA A 179 8.86 -2.81 21.67
N ARG A 180 7.60 -2.57 22.04
CA ARG A 180 6.43 -3.06 21.32
C ARG A 180 6.02 -2.10 20.21
N THR A 181 5.48 -2.63 19.11
CA THR A 181 4.89 -1.85 18.01
C THR A 181 3.42 -2.20 17.91
N SER A 182 2.55 -1.20 17.93
CA SER A 182 1.11 -1.41 17.84
C SER A 182 0.68 -1.65 16.39
N TYR A 183 -0.03 -2.75 16.13
CA TYR A 183 -0.66 -3.02 14.84
C TYR A 183 -1.62 -1.88 14.43
N ALA A 184 -2.42 -1.38 15.37
CA ALA A 184 -3.37 -0.30 15.14
C ALA A 184 -2.70 0.97 14.60
N VAL A 185 -1.61 1.38 15.25
CA VAL A 185 -0.88 2.59 14.87
C VAL A 185 -0.20 2.40 13.51
N LEU A 186 0.45 1.25 13.30
CA LEU A 186 1.11 0.96 12.03
C LEU A 186 0.11 0.93 10.86
N SER A 187 -1.07 0.34 11.07
CA SER A 187 -2.14 0.30 10.07
C SER A 187 -2.53 1.71 9.62
N CYS A 188 -2.79 2.61 10.56
CA CYS A 188 -3.12 4.01 10.25
C CYS A 188 -1.98 4.76 9.54
N VAL A 189 -0.73 4.46 9.87
CA VAL A 189 0.43 5.09 9.20
C VAL A 189 0.59 4.56 7.78
N LEU A 190 0.51 3.25 7.57
CA LEU A 190 0.63 2.64 6.24
C LEU A 190 -0.54 3.01 5.32
N ASP A 191 -1.73 3.24 5.87
CA ASP A 191 -2.89 3.74 5.13
C ASP A 191 -2.60 5.12 4.52
N VAL A 192 -2.11 6.06 5.34
CA VAL A 192 -1.75 7.42 4.89
C VAL A 192 -0.58 7.40 3.89
N LEU A 193 0.34 6.44 4.02
CA LEU A 193 1.43 6.26 3.08
C LEU A 193 1.01 5.51 1.80
N ASN A 194 -0.22 5.00 1.70
CA ASN A 194 -0.71 4.11 0.65
C ASN A 194 0.13 2.82 0.47
N LEU A 195 0.69 2.30 1.57
CA LEU A 195 1.58 1.14 1.58
C LEU A 195 0.95 -0.13 2.17
N LEU A 196 -0.31 -0.09 2.62
CA LEU A 196 -1.02 -1.24 3.22
C LEU A 196 -0.96 -2.50 2.35
N ASN A 197 -1.19 -2.33 1.04
CA ASN A 197 -1.23 -3.44 0.10
C ASN A 197 0.13 -3.79 -0.50
N SER A 198 1.18 -3.02 -0.21
CA SER A 198 2.53 -3.31 -0.73
C SER A 198 3.09 -4.62 -0.14
N LYS A 199 4.04 -5.28 -0.83
CA LYS A 199 4.69 -6.50 -0.32
C LYS A 199 5.34 -6.27 1.05
N VAL A 200 6.04 -5.14 1.22
CA VAL A 200 6.70 -4.74 2.47
C VAL A 200 5.66 -4.37 3.55
N GLY A 201 4.59 -3.66 3.18
CA GLY A 201 3.49 -3.32 4.09
C GLY A 201 2.71 -4.53 4.59
N ARG A 202 2.39 -5.51 3.73
CA ARG A 202 1.76 -6.76 4.17
C ARG A 202 2.67 -7.56 5.11
N LEU A 203 3.98 -7.59 4.84
CA LEU A 203 4.97 -8.21 5.73
C LEU A 203 5.03 -7.48 7.08
N ALA A 204 5.04 -6.14 7.08
CA ALA A 204 4.99 -5.28 8.27
C ALA A 204 3.72 -5.54 9.12
N MET A 205 2.55 -5.57 8.49
CA MET A 205 1.26 -5.80 9.15
C MET A 205 1.20 -7.21 9.74
N SER A 206 1.65 -8.23 9.01
CA SER A 206 1.70 -9.60 9.54
C SER A 206 2.70 -9.77 10.70
N ALA A 207 3.88 -9.14 10.62
CA ALA A 207 4.88 -9.19 11.67
C ALA A 207 4.41 -8.48 12.96
N THR A 208 3.71 -7.34 12.84
CA THR A 208 3.10 -6.67 14.01
C THR A 208 1.96 -7.46 14.61
N LEU A 209 1.12 -8.14 13.81
CA LEU A 209 0.13 -9.07 14.36
C LEU A 209 0.79 -10.20 15.17
N ILE A 210 1.84 -10.80 14.63
CA ILE A 210 2.61 -11.83 15.38
C ILE A 210 3.22 -11.22 16.65
N SER A 211 3.72 -9.99 16.59
CA SER A 211 4.22 -9.26 17.75
C SER A 211 3.13 -8.96 18.80
N GLU A 212 1.87 -8.76 18.40
CA GLU A 212 0.73 -8.64 19.31
C GLU A 212 0.43 -9.99 19.99
N PHE A 213 0.52 -11.11 19.27
CA PHE A 213 0.46 -12.45 19.86
C PHE A 213 1.61 -12.72 20.84
N ASN A 214 2.80 -12.18 20.60
CA ASN A 214 3.89 -12.26 21.57
C ASN A 214 3.55 -11.61 22.90
N LYS A 215 2.62 -10.64 22.95
CA LYS A 215 2.12 -10.09 24.22
C LYS A 215 1.37 -11.14 25.04
N VAL A 216 0.68 -12.09 24.40
CA VAL A 216 0.05 -13.22 25.08
C VAL A 216 1.12 -14.08 25.75
N ILE A 217 2.26 -14.31 25.11
CA ILE A 217 3.40 -15.02 25.73
C ILE A 217 3.99 -14.19 26.88
N ALA A 218 4.08 -12.86 26.72
CA ALA A 218 4.52 -11.95 27.77
C ALA A 218 3.59 -11.89 29.00
N THR A 219 2.40 -12.50 28.95
CA THR A 219 1.54 -12.64 30.15
C THR A 219 2.16 -13.52 31.23
N ILE A 220 3.05 -14.45 30.85
CA ILE A 220 3.82 -15.24 31.80
C ILE A 220 4.70 -14.32 32.64
N GLU A 221 5.32 -13.31 32.01
CA GLU A 221 6.15 -12.35 32.72
C GLU A 221 5.32 -11.46 33.65
N THR A 222 4.16 -10.97 33.22
CA THR A 222 3.27 -10.18 34.09
C THR A 222 2.74 -10.99 35.25
N ALA A 223 2.40 -12.27 35.04
CA ALA A 223 2.01 -13.21 36.08
C ALA A 223 3.11 -13.45 37.12
N LEU A 224 4.36 -13.67 36.66
CA LEU A 224 5.52 -13.82 37.55
C LEU A 224 5.73 -12.57 38.40
N ARG A 225 5.64 -11.37 37.80
CA ARG A 225 5.76 -10.09 38.53
C ARG A 225 4.66 -9.89 39.54
N LEU A 226 3.42 -10.22 39.19
CA LEU A 226 2.28 -10.12 40.09
C LEU A 226 2.48 -11.04 41.31
N GLY A 227 2.96 -12.26 41.08
CA GLY A 227 3.31 -13.20 42.14
C GLY A 227 4.43 -12.69 43.06
N MET A 228 5.47 -12.07 42.49
CA MET A 228 6.55 -11.44 43.25
C MET A 228 6.07 -10.25 44.08
N LYS A 229 5.23 -9.37 43.51
CA LYS A 229 4.64 -8.21 44.22
C LYS A 229 3.69 -8.64 45.34
N ALA A 230 2.87 -9.65 45.09
CA ALA A 230 1.93 -10.19 46.06
C ALA A 230 2.61 -11.11 47.11
N LYS A 231 3.92 -11.37 46.98
CA LYS A 231 4.68 -12.35 47.78
C LYS A 231 4.01 -13.74 47.82
N SER A 232 3.23 -14.08 46.79
CA SER A 232 2.46 -15.30 46.69
C SER A 232 2.48 -15.80 45.25
N GLN A 233 3.11 -16.96 45.03
CA GLN A 233 3.20 -17.58 43.70
C GLN A 233 1.83 -18.01 43.18
N MET A 234 0.91 -18.37 44.09
CA MET A 234 -0.45 -18.79 43.74
C MET A 234 -1.25 -17.68 43.04
N MET A 235 -1.05 -16.41 43.44
CA MET A 235 -1.69 -15.27 42.80
C MET A 235 -1.20 -15.05 41.37
N GLY A 236 0.11 -15.25 41.12
CA GLY A 236 0.67 -15.17 39.77
C GLY A 236 0.16 -16.27 38.86
N ILE A 237 0.18 -17.53 39.33
CA ILE A 237 -0.34 -18.69 38.59
C ILE A 237 -1.85 -18.51 38.32
N GLY A 238 -2.61 -18.07 39.32
CA GLY A 238 -4.04 -17.77 39.18
C GLY A 238 -4.30 -16.74 38.09
N ALA A 239 -3.57 -15.62 38.08
CA ALA A 239 -3.72 -14.59 37.05
C ALA A 239 -3.44 -15.10 35.63
N PHE A 240 -2.44 -15.98 35.46
CA PHE A 240 -2.13 -16.59 34.17
C PHE A 240 -3.26 -17.50 33.67
N PHE A 241 -3.77 -18.40 34.51
CA PHE A 241 -4.88 -19.29 34.14
C PHE A 241 -6.19 -18.55 33.95
N SER A 242 -6.47 -17.49 34.73
CA SER A 242 -7.64 -16.63 34.52
C SER A 242 -7.58 -15.92 33.17
N PHE A 243 -6.41 -15.45 32.74
CA PHE A 243 -6.24 -14.87 31.40
C PHE A 243 -6.47 -15.92 30.29
N LEU A 244 -5.94 -17.13 30.43
CA LEU A 244 -6.19 -18.22 29.48
C LEU A 244 -7.68 -18.62 29.44
N ALA A 245 -8.36 -18.64 30.58
CA ALA A 245 -9.79 -18.92 30.66
C ALA A 245 -10.62 -17.82 29.95
N LEU A 246 -10.24 -16.55 30.11
CA LEU A 246 -10.88 -15.43 29.40
C LEU A 246 -10.65 -15.50 27.89
N LEU A 247 -9.44 -15.85 27.44
CA LEU A 247 -9.15 -16.11 26.03
C LEU A 247 -10.00 -17.28 25.49
N GLY A 248 -10.10 -18.37 26.26
CA GLY A 248 -10.97 -19.50 25.94
C GLY A 248 -12.44 -19.08 25.82
N PHE A 249 -12.95 -18.27 26.74
CA PHE A 249 -14.30 -17.71 26.69
C PHE A 249 -14.53 -16.85 25.44
N ILE A 250 -13.57 -16.00 25.06
CA ILE A 250 -13.66 -15.18 23.85
C ILE A 250 -13.80 -16.07 22.60
N LEU A 251 -13.00 -17.12 22.51
CA LEU A 251 -12.98 -18.02 21.35
C LEU A 251 -14.18 -18.98 21.30
N LEU A 252 -14.60 -19.52 22.45
CA LEU A 252 -15.61 -20.58 22.54
C LEU A 252 -17.04 -20.07 22.76
N VAL A 253 -17.21 -18.85 23.30
CA VAL A 253 -18.53 -18.29 23.61
C VAL A 253 -18.77 -16.99 22.86
N ALA A 254 -17.90 -15.99 23.03
CA ALA A 254 -18.12 -14.66 22.44
C ALA A 254 -18.15 -14.71 20.91
N ARG A 255 -17.23 -15.47 20.30
CA ARG A 255 -17.15 -15.66 18.84
C ARG A 255 -18.39 -16.37 18.25
N PRO A 256 -18.86 -17.53 18.73
CA PRO A 256 -20.06 -18.13 18.16
C PRO A 256 -21.32 -17.31 18.40
N VAL A 257 -21.46 -16.64 19.57
CA VAL A 257 -22.61 -15.76 19.85
C VAL A 257 -22.68 -14.61 18.84
N THR A 258 -21.55 -13.98 18.54
CA THR A 258 -21.48 -12.88 17.57
C THR A 258 -21.67 -13.34 16.13
N LEU A 259 -21.11 -14.49 15.75
CA LEU A 259 -21.37 -15.09 14.43
C LEU A 259 -22.86 -15.44 14.27
N TRP A 260 -23.51 -15.91 15.32
CA TRP A 260 -24.94 -16.16 15.33
C TRP A 260 -25.77 -14.87 15.16
N VAL A 261 -25.36 -13.77 15.80
CA VAL A 261 -25.97 -12.44 15.62
C VAL A 261 -25.79 -11.94 14.18
N VAL A 262 -24.59 -12.11 13.61
CA VAL A 262 -24.28 -11.74 12.21
C VAL A 262 -25.18 -12.52 11.24
N ARG A 263 -25.32 -13.84 11.41
CA ARG A 263 -26.18 -14.69 10.56
C ARG A 263 -27.66 -14.33 10.59
N ARG A 264 -28.13 -13.69 11.67
CA ARG A 264 -29.52 -13.21 11.80
C ARG A 264 -29.74 -11.81 11.20
N THR A 265 -28.69 -11.16 10.72
CA THR A 265 -28.80 -9.86 10.05
C THR A 265 -28.87 -10.10 8.54
N PRO A 266 -29.94 -9.67 7.83
CA PRO A 266 -30.06 -9.91 6.40
C PRO A 266 -28.94 -9.22 5.60
N GLU A 267 -28.47 -9.85 4.52
CA GLU A 267 -27.37 -9.35 3.69
C GLU A 267 -27.71 -7.98 3.08
N GLY A 268 -26.86 -6.98 3.32
CA GLY A 268 -27.03 -5.61 2.83
C GLY A 268 -27.69 -4.62 3.80
N GLU A 269 -28.37 -5.09 4.86
CA GLU A 269 -28.92 -4.22 5.90
C GLU A 269 -27.94 -3.95 7.05
N GLN A 270 -28.05 -2.76 7.66
CA GLN A 270 -27.28 -2.42 8.85
C GLN A 270 -27.75 -3.26 10.04
N MET A 271 -26.80 -3.64 10.92
CA MET A 271 -27.15 -4.31 12.16
C MET A 271 -28.12 -3.48 13.00
N LYS A 272 -29.19 -4.13 13.49
CA LYS A 272 -30.11 -3.53 14.47
C LYS A 272 -29.33 -2.96 15.65
N ALA A 273 -29.71 -1.78 16.13
CA ALA A 273 -29.01 -1.06 17.20
C ALA A 273 -28.81 -1.92 18.47
N GLY A 274 -29.77 -2.77 18.81
CA GLY A 274 -29.66 -3.68 19.97
C GLY A 274 -28.55 -4.72 19.84
N HIS A 275 -28.34 -5.28 18.64
CA HIS A 275 -27.25 -6.22 18.40
C HIS A 275 -25.88 -5.54 18.48
N LEU A 276 -25.76 -4.35 17.89
CA LEU A 276 -24.53 -3.55 17.99
C LEU A 276 -24.20 -3.20 19.44
N LEU A 277 -25.20 -2.80 20.24
CA LEU A 277 -25.04 -2.50 21.66
C LEU A 277 -24.59 -3.74 22.45
N ALA A 278 -25.14 -4.92 22.16
CA ALA A 278 -24.75 -6.17 22.81
C ALA A 278 -23.27 -6.51 22.55
N VAL A 279 -22.80 -6.37 21.31
CA VAL A 279 -21.39 -6.62 20.97
C VAL A 279 -20.46 -5.62 21.67
N LEU A 280 -20.83 -4.34 21.73
CA LEU A 280 -20.06 -3.32 22.44
C LEU A 280 -20.04 -3.57 23.96
N SER A 281 -21.17 -3.94 24.56
CA SER A 281 -21.22 -4.30 25.99
C SER A 281 -20.33 -5.49 26.31
N MET A 282 -20.23 -6.46 25.39
CA MET A 282 -19.34 -7.60 25.55
C MET A 282 -17.86 -7.17 25.49
N ALA A 283 -17.49 -6.24 24.61
CA ALA A 283 -16.15 -5.68 24.57
C ALA A 283 -15.76 -4.96 25.87
N PHE A 284 -16.68 -4.17 26.44
CA PHE A 284 -16.46 -3.54 27.75
C PHE A 284 -16.36 -4.56 28.89
N ALA A 285 -17.20 -5.59 28.88
CA ALA A 285 -17.16 -6.66 29.88
C ALA A 285 -15.83 -7.43 29.83
N CYS A 286 -15.32 -7.76 28.64
CA CYS A 286 -14.00 -8.39 28.47
C CYS A 286 -12.89 -7.49 29.02
N GLY A 287 -12.91 -6.19 28.72
CA GLY A 287 -11.94 -5.23 29.25
C GLY A 287 -11.96 -5.15 30.78
N LEU A 288 -13.16 -5.13 31.38
CA LEU A 288 -13.34 -5.12 32.84
C LEU A 288 -12.79 -6.41 33.48
N ILE A 289 -13.14 -7.58 32.95
CA ILE A 289 -12.65 -8.86 33.49
C ILE A 289 -11.12 -8.90 33.41
N ASN A 290 -10.53 -8.39 32.33
CA ASN A 290 -9.07 -8.37 32.18
C ASN A 290 -8.39 -7.45 33.21
N GLU A 291 -8.99 -6.29 33.50
CA GLU A 291 -8.52 -5.38 34.54
C GLU A 291 -8.59 -6.02 35.93
N VAL A 292 -9.66 -6.79 36.22
CA VAL A 292 -9.80 -7.57 37.45
C VAL A 292 -8.71 -8.64 37.59
N ILE A 293 -8.29 -9.25 36.49
CA ILE A 293 -7.16 -10.22 36.46
C ILE A 293 -5.81 -9.51 36.74
N GLY A 294 -5.74 -8.18 36.56
CA GLY A 294 -4.53 -7.38 36.74
C GLY A 294 -3.71 -7.18 35.47
N HIS A 295 -4.31 -7.41 34.29
CA HIS A 295 -3.74 -7.10 32.99
C HIS A 295 -4.29 -5.78 32.43
N GLN A 296 -3.69 -5.27 31.34
CA GLN A 296 -4.13 -4.04 30.70
C GLN A 296 -5.51 -4.23 30.03
N PHE A 297 -6.52 -3.47 30.44
CA PHE A 297 -7.92 -3.52 29.97
C PHE A 297 -8.11 -3.53 28.44
N ALA A 298 -7.16 -2.95 27.69
CA ALA A 298 -7.28 -2.75 26.25
C ALA A 298 -6.98 -4.00 25.39
N THR A 299 -6.21 -4.96 25.93
CA THR A 299 -5.72 -6.13 25.17
C THR A 299 -6.87 -7.05 24.72
N ASP A 300 -7.87 -7.23 25.58
CA ASP A 300 -8.92 -8.24 25.33
C ASP A 300 -10.03 -7.71 24.45
N ALA A 301 -10.22 -6.39 24.43
CA ALA A 301 -11.03 -5.72 23.44
C ALA A 301 -10.45 -5.94 22.02
N PHE A 302 -9.13 -5.87 21.87
CA PHE A 302 -8.44 -6.20 20.61
C PHE A 302 -8.60 -7.68 20.25
N LEU A 303 -8.34 -8.61 21.19
CA LEU A 303 -8.47 -10.05 20.96
C LEU A 303 -9.90 -10.47 20.62
N LEU A 304 -10.89 -9.88 21.29
CA LEU A 304 -12.29 -10.05 20.93
C LEU A 304 -12.53 -9.55 19.51
N GLY A 305 -12.08 -8.35 19.16
CA GLY A 305 -12.20 -7.81 17.80
C GLY A 305 -11.60 -8.75 16.74
N LEU A 306 -10.40 -9.29 16.98
CA LEU A 306 -9.73 -10.26 16.09
C LEU A 306 -10.50 -11.57 15.93
N ALA A 307 -11.26 -11.98 16.94
CA ALA A 307 -12.07 -13.20 16.88
C ALA A 307 -13.32 -13.02 15.99
N LEU A 308 -13.76 -11.77 15.78
CA LEU A 308 -14.93 -11.40 14.99
C LEU A 308 -14.58 -11.29 13.50
N PRO A 309 -15.49 -11.67 12.59
CA PRO A 309 -15.28 -11.48 11.16
C PRO A 309 -15.37 -9.98 10.81
N GLY A 310 -14.35 -9.47 10.11
CA GLY A 310 -14.29 -8.07 9.67
C GLY A 310 -15.19 -7.70 8.49
N GLY A 311 -15.83 -8.66 7.83
CA GLY A 311 -16.67 -8.43 6.67
C GLY A 311 -18.00 -7.70 6.98
N PRO A 312 -18.75 -7.26 5.94
CA PRO A 312 -20.12 -6.81 6.08
C PRO A 312 -21.00 -7.90 6.73
N PRO A 313 -22.01 -7.55 7.57
CA PRO A 313 -22.48 -6.20 7.92
C PRO A 313 -21.79 -5.57 9.13
N LEU A 314 -21.04 -6.35 9.94
CA LEU A 314 -20.51 -5.90 11.24
C LEU A 314 -19.39 -4.87 11.08
N GLY A 315 -18.36 -5.18 10.29
CA GLY A 315 -17.19 -4.31 10.11
C GLY A 315 -17.56 -2.97 9.49
N ALA A 316 -18.40 -2.98 8.45
CA ALA A 316 -18.86 -1.77 7.76
C ALA A 316 -19.75 -0.87 8.65
N THR A 317 -20.63 -1.47 9.46
CA THR A 317 -21.50 -0.71 10.40
C THR A 317 -20.69 -0.05 11.50
N LEU A 318 -19.73 -0.79 12.04
CA LEU A 318 -18.81 -0.30 13.06
C LEU A 318 -17.91 0.81 12.52
N ASP A 319 -17.36 0.63 11.32
CA ASP A 319 -16.47 1.61 10.69
C ASP A 319 -17.16 2.96 10.52
N ARG A 320 -18.34 2.96 9.91
CA ARG A 320 -19.10 4.19 9.64
C ARG A 320 -19.58 4.91 10.92
N LYS A 321 -19.87 4.19 12.00
CA LYS A 321 -20.41 4.77 13.25
C LYS A 321 -19.32 5.26 14.20
N PHE A 322 -18.14 4.64 14.20
CA PHE A 322 -17.11 4.87 15.21
C PHE A 322 -15.87 5.60 14.71
N ASP A 323 -15.61 5.67 13.40
CA ASP A 323 -14.46 6.41 12.85
C ASP A 323 -14.46 7.89 13.29
N THR A 324 -15.65 8.51 13.34
CA THR A 324 -15.83 9.89 13.81
C THR A 324 -15.80 10.03 15.33
N MET A 325 -16.34 9.05 16.08
CA MET A 325 -16.45 9.11 17.54
C MET A 325 -15.10 8.86 18.22
N VAL A 326 -14.32 7.91 17.71
CA VAL A 326 -13.03 7.50 18.28
C VAL A 326 -11.94 8.52 17.95
N SER A 327 -12.03 9.20 16.80
CA SER A 327 -11.09 10.25 16.39
C SER A 327 -11.14 11.52 17.27
N GLY A 328 -12.21 11.72 18.05
CA GLY A 328 -12.34 12.88 18.95
C GLY A 328 -11.95 12.64 20.42
N ILE A 329 -11.92 11.38 20.87
CA ILE A 329 -11.90 11.02 22.31
C ILE A 329 -10.50 10.59 22.80
N LEU A 330 -9.59 10.23 21.90
CA LEU A 330 -8.22 9.84 22.25
C LEU A 330 -7.28 11.06 22.32
N VAL A 331 -7.36 11.83 23.42
CA VAL A 331 -6.35 12.85 23.71
C VAL A 331 -5.93 12.75 25.17
N PRO A 332 -4.73 12.25 25.47
CA PRO A 332 -4.18 12.34 26.80
C PRO A 332 -3.53 13.72 27.02
N LEU A 333 -3.62 14.22 28.25
CA LEU A 333 -3.48 15.63 28.60
C LEU A 333 -2.51 15.77 29.78
N PHE A 334 -1.23 16.14 29.56
CA PHE A 334 -0.32 16.47 30.68
C PHE A 334 0.72 17.53 30.36
N MET A 335 1.12 18.22 31.44
CA MET A 335 2.04 19.35 31.49
C MET A 335 3.50 18.89 31.73
N ALA A 336 4.45 19.71 31.27
CA ALA A 336 5.88 19.41 31.24
C ALA A 336 6.62 19.61 32.57
N GLY A 337 7.59 18.72 32.84
CA GLY A 337 8.71 18.93 33.75
C GLY A 337 10.02 18.59 33.05
N ALA A 338 10.95 19.55 33.01
CA ALA A 338 12.21 19.45 32.28
C ALA A 338 13.30 18.75 33.11
N ARG A 339 13.48 17.42 32.95
CA ARG A 339 14.73 16.69 33.27
C ARG A 339 14.83 15.39 32.47
N CYS A 340 15.29 15.42 31.20
CA CYS A 340 15.08 14.26 30.30
C CYS A 340 16.21 13.89 29.31
N GLY A 341 17.48 14.18 29.60
CA GLY A 341 18.57 13.68 28.75
C GLY A 341 18.60 12.14 28.66
N TYR A 342 18.51 11.46 29.81
CA TYR A 342 18.59 10.00 29.88
C TYR A 342 17.41 9.27 29.23
N VAL A 343 16.21 9.85 29.25
CA VAL A 343 15.02 9.22 28.66
C VAL A 343 15.05 9.34 27.16
N VAL A 344 15.45 10.51 26.63
CA VAL A 344 15.68 10.68 25.19
C VAL A 344 16.73 9.67 24.71
N PHE A 345 17.83 9.52 25.45
CA PHE A 345 18.83 8.48 25.16
C PHE A 345 18.24 7.06 25.16
N PHE A 346 17.45 6.71 26.17
CA PHE A 346 16.80 5.40 26.29
C PHE A 346 15.84 5.10 25.12
N VAL A 347 15.08 6.11 24.73
CA VAL A 347 14.14 6.05 23.60
C VAL A 347 14.89 5.89 22.27
N LEU A 348 15.98 6.64 22.07
CA LEU A 348 16.85 6.51 20.90
C LEU A 348 17.48 5.11 20.82
N LEU A 349 17.98 4.61 21.95
CA LEU A 349 18.53 3.26 22.05
C LEU A 349 17.49 2.20 21.68
N GLY A 350 16.25 2.33 22.18
CA GLY A 350 15.15 1.44 21.80
C GLY A 350 14.81 1.49 20.30
N GLY A 351 14.87 2.68 19.70
CA GLY A 351 14.68 2.85 18.25
C GLY A 351 15.76 2.15 17.43
N VAL A 352 17.04 2.34 17.79
CA VAL A 352 18.17 1.64 17.15
C VAL A 352 18.06 0.13 17.34
N GLY A 353 17.76 -0.32 18.56
CA GLY A 353 17.54 -1.74 18.86
C GLY A 353 16.42 -2.36 18.01
N LYS A 354 15.35 -1.62 17.74
CA LYS A 354 14.28 -2.05 16.83
C LYS A 354 14.75 -2.16 15.39
N VAL A 355 15.50 -1.17 14.90
CA VAL A 355 16.03 -1.21 13.52
C VAL A 355 16.90 -2.45 13.35
N VAL A 356 17.83 -2.70 14.27
CA VAL A 356 18.68 -3.90 14.26
C VAL A 356 17.86 -5.18 14.38
N GLY A 357 16.88 -5.19 15.29
CA GLY A 357 15.98 -6.31 15.53
C GLY A 357 15.14 -6.70 14.32
N VAL A 358 14.85 -5.77 13.41
CA VAL A 358 14.12 -6.07 12.16
C VAL A 358 15.08 -6.35 11.01
N LEU A 359 16.19 -5.63 10.91
CA LEU A 359 17.10 -5.72 9.78
C LEU A 359 17.82 -7.08 9.71
N LEU A 360 18.36 -7.56 10.84
CA LEU A 360 19.09 -8.83 10.90
C LEU A 360 18.26 -10.05 10.47
N PRO A 361 17.06 -10.31 11.04
CA PRO A 361 16.23 -11.45 10.62
C PRO A 361 15.67 -11.27 9.21
N SER A 362 15.43 -10.04 8.76
CA SER A 362 14.99 -9.77 7.39
C SER A 362 16.06 -10.16 6.37
N MET A 363 17.32 -9.82 6.64
CA MET A 363 18.48 -10.22 5.83
C MET A 363 18.70 -11.73 5.86
N TYR A 364 18.58 -12.37 7.03
CA TYR A 364 18.62 -13.83 7.15
C TYR A 364 17.51 -14.51 6.33
N CYS A 365 16.34 -13.88 6.25
CA CYS A 365 15.21 -14.33 5.45
C CYS A 365 15.31 -13.97 3.95
N LYS A 366 16.48 -13.50 3.49
CA LYS A 366 16.77 -13.10 2.10
C LYS A 366 15.85 -11.99 1.57
N VAL A 367 15.44 -11.06 2.43
CA VAL A 367 14.80 -9.80 2.01
C VAL A 367 15.92 -8.82 1.61
N PRO A 368 15.82 -8.11 0.46
CA PRO A 368 16.86 -7.18 0.04
C PRO A 368 17.03 -6.05 1.07
N LEU A 369 18.27 -5.57 1.24
CA LEU A 369 18.64 -4.62 2.31
C LEU A 369 17.76 -3.37 2.34
N ARG A 370 17.35 -2.88 1.17
CA ARG A 370 16.52 -1.69 1.03
C ARG A 370 15.10 -1.89 1.55
N ASP A 371 14.50 -3.04 1.23
CA ASP A 371 13.17 -3.41 1.73
C ASP A 371 13.24 -3.73 3.22
N ALA A 372 14.32 -4.38 3.66
CA ALA A 372 14.57 -4.66 5.07
C ALA A 372 14.74 -3.37 5.88
N LEU A 373 15.44 -2.36 5.34
CA LEU A 373 15.58 -1.04 5.94
C LEU A 373 14.24 -0.30 5.98
N THR A 374 13.48 -0.33 4.89
CA THR A 374 12.14 0.29 4.83
C THR A 374 11.19 -0.37 5.83
N LEU A 375 11.21 -1.71 5.92
CA LEU A 375 10.47 -2.48 6.91
C LEU A 375 10.89 -2.11 8.34
N ALA A 376 12.19 -1.99 8.61
CA ALA A 376 12.70 -1.59 9.92
C ALA A 376 12.25 -0.18 10.32
N LEU A 377 12.19 0.76 9.38
CA LEU A 377 11.64 2.10 9.60
C LEU A 377 10.13 2.08 9.85
N MET A 378 9.37 1.27 9.11
CA MET A 378 7.94 1.06 9.34
C MET A 378 7.67 0.47 10.74
N MET A 379 8.45 -0.52 11.19
CA MET A 379 8.30 -1.12 12.52
C MET A 379 8.62 -0.16 13.68
N ASN A 380 9.24 0.98 13.42
CA ASN A 380 9.54 2.00 14.42
C ASN A 380 8.39 3.00 14.65
N THR A 381 7.26 2.89 13.94
CA THR A 381 6.08 3.74 14.17
C THR A 381 5.58 3.59 15.61
N LYS A 382 5.43 4.71 16.30
CA LYS A 382 4.91 4.79 17.67
C LYS A 382 3.62 5.59 17.71
N GLY A 383 2.79 5.38 18.73
CA GLY A 383 1.53 6.10 18.86
C GLY A 383 1.04 6.22 20.30
N ILE A 384 -0.27 6.12 20.46
CA ILE A 384 -0.95 6.47 21.72
C ILE A 384 -0.72 5.45 22.83
N PHE A 385 -0.43 4.21 22.47
CA PHE A 385 -0.27 3.10 23.40
C PHE A 385 0.99 3.23 24.25
N GLU A 386 2.10 3.69 23.65
CA GLU A 386 3.38 3.87 24.33
C GLU A 386 3.37 5.04 25.31
N VAL A 387 2.48 6.01 25.08
CA VAL A 387 2.35 7.24 25.87
C VAL A 387 1.46 7.02 27.11
N TYR A 388 0.42 6.18 27.01
CA TYR A 388 -0.58 5.98 28.07
C TYR A 388 0.00 5.45 29.39
N ILE A 389 1.08 4.65 29.33
CA ILE A 389 1.60 3.92 30.50
C ILE A 389 2.54 4.80 31.35
N VAL A 390 2.93 5.99 30.86
CA VAL A 390 3.97 6.81 31.47
C VAL A 390 3.35 7.92 32.33
N ASP A 391 3.63 7.90 33.64
CA ASP A 391 3.06 8.85 34.60
C ASP A 391 3.86 10.18 34.69
N GLY A 392 3.16 11.23 35.14
CA GLY A 392 3.73 12.49 35.62
C GLY A 392 4.61 13.25 34.62
N GLN A 393 5.88 13.49 35.01
CA GLN A 393 6.83 14.36 34.31
C GLN A 393 7.36 13.77 33.00
N MET A 394 7.28 12.45 32.84
CA MET A 394 7.85 11.72 31.71
C MET A 394 6.94 11.68 30.49
N TYR A 395 5.64 11.83 30.72
CA TYR A 395 4.62 11.83 29.68
C TYR A 395 4.94 12.83 28.56
N ALA A 396 5.23 14.09 28.91
CA ALA A 396 5.46 15.16 27.92
C ALA A 396 6.67 14.87 27.01
N VAL A 397 7.73 14.32 27.59
CA VAL A 397 8.93 13.94 26.84
C VAL A 397 8.66 12.73 25.96
N MET A 398 7.91 11.75 26.44
CA MET A 398 7.53 10.59 25.63
C MET A 398 6.65 10.99 24.46
N VAL A 399 5.71 11.92 24.65
CA VAL A 399 4.91 12.50 23.58
C VAL A 399 5.79 13.20 22.54
N LEU A 400 6.71 14.08 22.98
CA LEU A 400 7.63 14.77 22.07
C LEU A 400 8.48 13.77 21.28
N CYS A 401 9.00 12.72 21.94
CA CYS A 401 9.72 11.65 21.30
C CYS A 401 8.87 10.89 20.28
N VAL A 402 7.63 10.50 20.61
CA VAL A 402 6.74 9.76 19.70
C VAL A 402 6.41 10.58 18.45
N VAL A 403 6.14 11.88 18.61
CA VAL A 403 5.88 12.79 17.48
C VAL A 403 7.14 12.96 16.63
N ALA A 404 8.29 13.23 17.25
CA ALA A 404 9.56 13.39 16.53
C ALA A 404 9.95 12.11 15.76
N PHE A 405 9.86 10.94 16.41
CA PHE A 405 10.12 9.65 15.77
C PHE A 405 9.19 9.43 14.59
N SER A 406 7.87 9.64 14.76
CA SER A 406 6.90 9.45 13.69
C SER A 406 7.16 10.36 12.48
N VAL A 407 7.51 11.63 12.72
CA VAL A 407 7.87 12.56 11.64
C VAL A 407 9.11 12.07 10.88
N VAL A 408 10.16 11.71 11.60
CA VAL A 408 11.42 11.24 11.02
C VAL A 408 11.23 9.91 10.28
N THR A 409 10.59 8.91 10.89
CA THR A 409 10.38 7.59 10.26
C THR A 409 9.51 7.69 9.02
N ASN A 410 8.42 8.47 9.06
CA ASN A 410 7.54 8.62 7.89
C ASN A 410 8.25 9.33 6.73
N PHE A 411 9.07 10.34 7.03
CA PHE A 411 9.90 11.01 6.03
C PHE A 411 10.95 10.06 5.43
N LEU A 412 11.66 9.31 6.27
CA LEU A 412 12.65 8.33 5.81
C LEU A 412 12.01 7.22 4.98
N VAL A 413 10.84 6.69 5.37
CA VAL A 413 10.10 5.69 4.58
C VAL A 413 9.76 6.21 3.19
N LYS A 414 9.31 7.47 3.06
CA LYS A 414 9.02 8.08 1.76
C LYS A 414 10.26 8.19 0.86
N ILE A 415 11.44 8.40 1.44
CA ILE A 415 12.71 8.48 0.69
C ILE A 415 13.21 7.07 0.32
N THR A 416 13.17 6.14 1.27
CA THR A 416 13.74 4.80 1.08
C THR A 416 12.86 3.92 0.21
N TYR A 417 11.54 4.03 0.35
CA TYR A 417 10.58 3.28 -0.44
C TYR A 417 10.46 3.87 -1.85
N LYS A 418 11.01 3.18 -2.86
CA LYS A 418 10.69 3.44 -4.27
C LYS A 418 9.97 2.19 -4.79
N PRO A 419 8.68 2.27 -5.15
CA PRO A 419 7.94 1.12 -5.70
C PRO A 419 8.51 0.63 -7.04
N SER A 420 9.27 1.47 -7.73
CA SER A 420 9.65 1.33 -9.14
C SER A 420 10.80 0.39 -9.50
N MET A 421 11.57 -0.14 -8.53
CA MET A 421 12.85 -0.81 -8.85
C MET A 421 12.83 -2.34 -8.71
N ASP A 422 11.81 -2.94 -8.08
CA ASP A 422 11.75 -4.39 -7.85
C ASP A 422 11.29 -5.21 -9.06
N TYR A 423 10.72 -4.56 -10.08
CA TYR A 423 10.26 -5.21 -11.31
C TYR A 423 11.37 -5.38 -12.35
N LEU A 424 12.51 -4.73 -12.17
CA LEU A 424 13.63 -4.75 -13.10
C LEU A 424 14.44 -6.04 -12.90
N VAL A 425 13.88 -7.15 -13.38
CA VAL A 425 14.57 -8.44 -13.42
C VAL A 425 15.75 -8.33 -14.38
N ASN A 426 16.97 -8.59 -13.89
CA ASN A 426 18.20 -8.65 -14.72
C ASN A 426 18.11 -9.68 -15.87
N LYS A 427 17.14 -10.60 -15.82
CA LYS A 427 16.85 -11.60 -16.86
C LYS A 427 15.80 -11.04 -17.84
N ARG A 428 16.22 -10.84 -19.09
CA ARG A 428 15.37 -10.38 -20.22
C ARG A 428 14.18 -11.33 -20.40
N ARG A 429 12.97 -10.78 -20.48
CA ARG A 429 11.70 -11.48 -20.74
C ARG A 429 10.96 -10.74 -21.85
N THR A 430 11.35 -11.06 -23.08
CA THR A 430 10.85 -10.47 -24.31
C THR A 430 10.43 -11.60 -25.25
N LEU A 431 9.44 -11.39 -26.10
CA LEU A 431 9.02 -12.29 -27.17
C LEU A 431 10.20 -12.68 -28.05
N GLN A 432 11.06 -11.72 -28.43
CA GLN A 432 12.25 -11.96 -29.27
C GLN A 432 13.24 -12.97 -28.67
N HIS A 433 13.35 -13.04 -27.34
CA HIS A 433 14.34 -13.89 -26.65
C HIS A 433 13.71 -15.13 -26.03
N SER A 434 12.41 -15.34 -26.27
CA SER A 434 11.69 -16.53 -25.82
C SER A 434 11.81 -17.61 -26.88
N ARG A 435 12.26 -18.81 -26.51
CA ARG A 435 12.31 -19.96 -27.44
C ARG A 435 10.91 -20.25 -27.99
N MET A 436 10.82 -20.69 -29.25
CA MET A 436 9.53 -21.00 -29.88
C MET A 436 8.84 -22.20 -29.21
N GLU A 437 9.60 -23.24 -28.86
CA GLU A 437 9.09 -24.44 -28.19
C GLU A 437 8.81 -24.28 -26.69
N ALA A 438 9.16 -23.12 -26.10
CA ALA A 438 8.93 -22.86 -24.69
C ALA A 438 7.53 -22.27 -24.44
N GLU A 439 6.95 -22.61 -23.29
CA GLU A 439 5.67 -22.07 -22.83
C GLU A 439 5.67 -20.53 -22.87
N LEU A 440 4.79 -19.94 -23.69
CA LEU A 440 4.60 -18.50 -23.76
C LEU A 440 3.56 -18.05 -22.75
N ARG A 441 4.00 -17.25 -21.77
CA ARG A 441 3.12 -16.72 -20.72
C ARG A 441 2.70 -15.28 -21.03
N ILE A 442 1.42 -15.10 -21.28
CA ILE A 442 0.81 -13.79 -21.58
C ILE A 442 -0.10 -13.39 -20.41
N LEU A 443 0.03 -12.15 -19.94
CA LEU A 443 -0.88 -11.56 -18.97
C LEU A 443 -1.80 -10.56 -19.68
N ALA A 444 -3.08 -10.91 -19.81
CA ALA A 444 -4.11 -10.06 -20.39
C ALA A 444 -4.88 -9.28 -19.31
N CYS A 445 -4.89 -7.95 -19.40
CA CYS A 445 -5.58 -7.09 -18.42
C CYS A 445 -6.98 -6.69 -18.92
N ILE A 446 -8.02 -7.14 -18.21
CA ILE A 446 -9.43 -6.96 -18.58
C ILE A 446 -10.11 -6.10 -17.52
N HIS A 447 -10.73 -4.99 -17.94
CA HIS A 447 -11.38 -4.04 -17.04
C HIS A 447 -12.91 -4.06 -17.17
N THR A 448 -13.43 -4.31 -18.38
CA THR A 448 -14.87 -4.31 -18.70
C THR A 448 -15.20 -5.51 -19.59
N GLN A 449 -16.48 -5.90 -19.66
CA GLN A 449 -16.90 -7.03 -20.50
C GLN A 449 -16.59 -6.84 -21.99
N GLU A 450 -16.65 -5.61 -22.49
CA GLU A 450 -16.35 -5.27 -23.90
C GLU A 450 -14.91 -5.60 -24.30
N ASN A 451 -13.98 -5.58 -23.35
CA ASN A 451 -12.56 -5.83 -23.57
C ASN A 451 -12.25 -7.32 -23.85
N VAL A 452 -13.22 -8.19 -23.64
CA VAL A 452 -13.02 -9.64 -23.77
C VAL A 452 -12.86 -10.05 -25.22
N VAL A 453 -13.71 -9.55 -26.12
CA VAL A 453 -13.71 -9.97 -27.53
C VAL A 453 -12.39 -9.63 -28.24
N PRO A 454 -11.89 -8.38 -28.15
CA PRO A 454 -10.64 -8.01 -28.83
C PRO A 454 -9.42 -8.77 -28.29
N ILE A 455 -9.34 -9.00 -26.98
CA ILE A 455 -8.25 -9.80 -26.40
C ILE A 455 -8.35 -11.26 -26.81
N VAL A 456 -9.53 -11.86 -26.79
CA VAL A 456 -9.71 -13.25 -27.20
C VAL A 456 -9.33 -13.39 -28.67
N GLU A 457 -9.71 -12.44 -29.52
CA GLU A 457 -9.31 -12.41 -30.93
C GLU A 457 -7.79 -12.29 -31.09
N LEU A 458 -7.16 -11.35 -30.39
CA LEU A 458 -5.71 -11.20 -30.39
C LEU A 458 -4.99 -12.47 -29.90
N LEU A 459 -5.44 -13.08 -28.81
CA LEU A 459 -4.87 -14.32 -28.29
C LEU A 459 -5.04 -15.50 -29.26
N LYS A 460 -6.16 -15.57 -29.97
CA LYS A 460 -6.37 -16.59 -31.03
C LYS A 460 -5.36 -16.46 -32.15
N THR A 461 -4.99 -15.25 -32.55
CA THR A 461 -3.95 -15.04 -33.57
C THR A 461 -2.62 -15.68 -33.15
N CYS A 462 -2.27 -15.56 -31.87
CA CYS A 462 -1.01 -16.08 -31.33
C CYS A 462 -1.05 -17.57 -30.95
N LEU A 463 -2.23 -18.18 -30.73
CA LEU A 463 -2.34 -19.47 -30.00
C LEU A 463 -3.20 -20.58 -30.70
N ALA A 464 -3.79 -20.34 -31.90
CA ALA A 464 -4.67 -21.26 -32.70
C ALA A 464 -6.06 -21.61 -32.07
N SER A 465 -7.00 -22.42 -32.64
CA SER A 465 -7.93 -22.20 -33.80
C SER A 465 -9.43 -22.44 -33.39
N TYR A 466 -10.43 -21.88 -34.11
CA TYR A 466 -11.86 -21.67 -33.70
C TYR A 466 -12.95 -22.34 -34.58
N ARG A 467 -14.16 -22.68 -34.06
CA ARG A 467 -15.45 -22.58 -34.84
C ARG A 467 -16.76 -22.43 -34.02
N LYS A 468 -17.57 -21.42 -34.42
CA LYS A 468 -18.91 -20.94 -33.96
C LYS A 468 -19.90 -21.96 -33.38
N PRO A 469 -20.78 -21.54 -32.43
CA PRO A 469 -22.20 -21.40 -32.82
C PRO A 469 -22.98 -20.22 -32.21
N LYS A 470 -24.11 -19.93 -32.86
CA LYS A 470 -25.22 -19.07 -32.43
C LYS A 470 -25.93 -19.66 -31.19
N GLY A 471 -26.32 -18.81 -30.24
CA GLY A 471 -27.24 -19.17 -29.16
C GLY A 471 -27.32 -18.08 -28.08
N SER A 472 -28.52 -17.59 -27.80
CA SER A 472 -28.83 -16.52 -26.85
C SER A 472 -28.49 -16.89 -25.40
N ALA A 473 -27.91 -15.95 -24.64
CA ALA A 473 -27.73 -16.07 -23.19
C ALA A 473 -28.71 -15.16 -22.45
N GLY A 474 -29.50 -15.76 -21.56
CA GLY A 474 -30.19 -15.07 -20.48
C GLY A 474 -29.21 -14.62 -19.39
N GLY A 475 -29.66 -13.68 -18.56
CA GLY A 475 -28.83 -12.89 -17.65
C GLY A 475 -28.06 -13.70 -16.60
N ALA A 476 -26.74 -13.51 -16.60
CA ALA A 476 -25.82 -13.81 -15.51
C ALA A 476 -24.93 -12.58 -15.24
N ALA A 477 -24.21 -12.57 -14.11
CA ALA A 477 -23.39 -11.43 -13.70
C ALA A 477 -22.21 -11.17 -14.67
N GLU A 478 -21.77 -9.91 -14.83
CA GLU A 478 -20.71 -9.52 -15.79
C GLU A 478 -19.42 -10.35 -15.67
N THR A 479 -19.02 -10.73 -14.46
CA THR A 479 -17.81 -11.52 -14.22
C THR A 479 -17.94 -12.95 -14.78
N ASP A 480 -19.13 -13.55 -14.73
CA ASP A 480 -19.38 -14.88 -15.26
C ASP A 480 -19.26 -14.89 -16.79
N HIS A 481 -19.70 -13.81 -17.45
CA HIS A 481 -19.56 -13.67 -18.90
C HIS A 481 -18.09 -13.61 -19.34
N ILE A 482 -17.26 -12.84 -18.63
CA ILE A 482 -15.82 -12.78 -18.88
C ILE A 482 -15.21 -14.18 -18.71
N MET A 483 -15.47 -14.83 -17.58
CA MET A 483 -14.92 -16.14 -17.25
C MET A 483 -15.35 -17.23 -18.24
N ASN A 484 -16.60 -17.21 -18.69
CA ASN A 484 -17.13 -18.15 -19.67
C ASN A 484 -16.41 -18.03 -21.02
N ALA A 485 -16.09 -16.80 -21.47
CA ALA A 485 -15.40 -16.58 -22.74
C ALA A 485 -13.99 -17.20 -22.77
N PHE A 486 -13.21 -17.04 -21.70
CA PHE A 486 -11.88 -17.64 -21.61
C PHE A 486 -11.92 -19.14 -21.34
N SER A 487 -12.94 -19.62 -20.60
CA SER A 487 -13.15 -21.06 -20.41
C SER A 487 -13.44 -21.74 -21.75
N PHE A 488 -14.23 -21.09 -22.62
CA PHE A 488 -14.48 -21.55 -23.98
C PHE A 488 -13.20 -21.59 -24.83
N LEU A 489 -12.37 -20.53 -24.77
CA LEU A 489 -11.08 -20.48 -25.46
C LEU A 489 -10.15 -21.64 -25.05
N GLN A 490 -10.10 -21.97 -23.76
CA GLN A 490 -9.33 -23.10 -23.24
C GLN A 490 -9.91 -24.45 -23.68
N GLN A 491 -11.23 -24.58 -23.73
CA GLN A 491 -11.90 -25.83 -24.12
C GLN A 491 -11.71 -26.16 -25.60
N GLU A 492 -11.68 -25.16 -26.48
CA GLU A 492 -11.37 -25.35 -27.91
C GLU A 492 -9.91 -25.75 -28.11
N ASN A 493 -8.98 -25.17 -27.34
CA ASN A 493 -7.54 -25.37 -27.48
C ASN A 493 -6.97 -26.31 -26.41
N LYS A 494 -7.69 -27.39 -26.13
CA LYS A 494 -7.30 -28.40 -25.13
C LYS A 494 -5.86 -28.88 -25.37
N GLY A 495 -5.02 -28.70 -24.35
CA GLY A 495 -3.61 -29.10 -24.37
C GLY A 495 -2.65 -28.07 -24.95
N SER A 496 -3.14 -26.98 -25.55
CA SER A 496 -2.31 -25.91 -26.13
C SER A 496 -2.39 -24.59 -25.35
N ILE A 497 -3.56 -24.27 -24.78
CA ILE A 497 -3.77 -23.04 -23.98
C ILE A 497 -4.22 -23.40 -22.56
N LEU A 498 -3.64 -22.74 -21.57
CA LEU A 498 -4.05 -22.79 -20.17
C LEU A 498 -4.45 -21.39 -19.69
N VAL A 499 -5.69 -21.23 -19.25
CA VAL A 499 -6.18 -19.96 -18.69
C VAL A 499 -6.11 -20.02 -17.16
N LEU A 500 -5.50 -19.01 -16.55
CA LEU A 500 -5.44 -18.84 -15.10
C LEU A 500 -6.08 -17.49 -14.73
N PRO A 501 -7.29 -17.48 -14.15
CA PRO A 501 -7.96 -16.23 -13.78
C PRO A 501 -7.38 -15.65 -12.49
N PHE A 502 -7.20 -14.32 -12.49
CA PHE A 502 -6.80 -13.57 -11.30
C PHE A 502 -7.68 -12.33 -11.16
N VAL A 503 -8.24 -12.12 -9.97
CA VAL A 503 -9.00 -10.91 -9.63
C VAL A 503 -8.17 -10.10 -8.64
N ALA A 504 -7.92 -8.83 -8.97
CA ALA A 504 -7.22 -7.88 -8.12
C ALA A 504 -8.10 -6.66 -7.89
N ILE A 505 -8.20 -6.20 -6.63
CA ILE A 505 -8.91 -4.98 -6.25
C ILE A 505 -7.88 -4.02 -5.69
N SER A 506 -7.69 -2.90 -6.38
CA SER A 506 -6.58 -1.99 -6.11
C SER A 506 -7.01 -0.54 -6.27
N PRO A 507 -6.48 0.39 -5.45
CA PRO A 507 -6.64 1.82 -5.70
C PRO A 507 -6.13 2.19 -7.10
N GLN A 508 -6.82 3.12 -7.77
CA GLN A 508 -6.48 3.53 -9.15
C GLN A 508 -5.01 3.94 -9.32
N ALA A 509 -4.42 4.57 -8.30
CA ALA A 509 -3.03 5.00 -8.31
C ALA A 509 -2.02 3.84 -8.37
N THR A 510 -2.36 2.66 -7.83
CA THR A 510 -1.44 1.52 -7.66
C THR A 510 -1.81 0.30 -8.52
N MET A 511 -2.80 0.40 -9.41
CA MET A 511 -3.23 -0.75 -10.26
C MET A 511 -2.09 -1.35 -11.07
N HIS A 512 -1.18 -0.50 -11.57
CA HIS A 512 0.01 -0.93 -12.31
C HIS A 512 0.97 -1.77 -11.46
N ASP A 513 1.07 -1.53 -10.15
CA ASP A 513 1.93 -2.30 -9.25
C ASP A 513 1.48 -3.76 -9.19
N ASP A 514 0.17 -4.00 -9.15
CA ASP A 514 -0.39 -5.35 -9.10
C ASP A 514 -0.22 -6.08 -10.43
N VAL A 515 -0.41 -5.39 -11.57
CA VAL A 515 -0.12 -5.95 -12.90
C VAL A 515 1.36 -6.34 -13.02
N CYS A 516 2.27 -5.42 -12.69
CA CYS A 516 3.71 -5.70 -12.75
C CYS A 516 4.13 -6.80 -11.75
N ALA A 517 3.52 -6.86 -10.56
CA ALA A 517 3.76 -7.91 -9.57
C ALA A 517 3.29 -9.28 -10.04
N LEU A 518 2.10 -9.35 -10.64
CA LEU A 518 1.55 -10.59 -11.16
C LEU A 518 2.37 -11.07 -12.37
N ALA A 519 2.73 -10.17 -13.29
CA ALA A 519 3.61 -10.47 -14.42
C ALA A 519 4.96 -11.01 -13.94
N LEU A 520 5.53 -10.43 -12.88
CA LEU A 520 6.78 -10.87 -12.28
C LEU A 520 6.65 -12.26 -11.66
N GLU A 521 5.63 -12.47 -10.82
CA GLU A 521 5.37 -13.72 -10.08
C GLU A 521 5.12 -14.89 -11.02
N LYS A 522 4.26 -14.69 -12.04
CA LYS A 522 3.91 -15.73 -13.01
C LYS A 522 4.93 -15.88 -14.13
N LYS A 523 5.94 -15.02 -14.16
CA LYS A 523 7.00 -14.99 -15.18
C LYS A 523 6.42 -14.76 -16.59
N ALA A 524 5.48 -13.82 -16.70
CA ALA A 524 4.93 -13.42 -17.99
C ALA A 524 6.05 -12.87 -18.88
N SER A 525 5.98 -13.19 -20.17
CA SER A 525 6.86 -12.68 -21.23
C SER A 525 6.23 -11.52 -21.99
N PHE A 526 4.91 -11.38 -21.89
CA PHE A 526 4.17 -10.32 -22.56
C PHE A 526 2.95 -9.90 -21.72
N VAL A 527 2.71 -8.60 -21.61
CA VAL A 527 1.51 -8.02 -20.97
C VAL A 527 0.68 -7.32 -22.02
N ILE A 528 -0.62 -7.61 -22.08
CA ILE A 528 -1.57 -6.95 -22.99
C ILE A 528 -2.47 -6.03 -22.17
N LEU A 529 -2.46 -4.75 -22.54
CA LEU A 529 -3.29 -3.69 -21.98
C LEU A 529 -4.28 -3.20 -23.03
N HIS A 530 -5.36 -2.59 -22.58
CA HIS A 530 -6.31 -1.90 -23.45
C HIS A 530 -6.02 -0.41 -23.49
N PHE A 531 -6.28 0.21 -24.64
CA PHE A 531 -6.30 1.65 -24.74
C PHE A 531 -7.44 2.24 -23.89
N HIS A 532 -7.15 3.37 -23.25
CA HIS A 532 -7.99 3.95 -22.19
C HIS A 532 -9.13 4.83 -22.71
N LYS A 533 -9.23 4.98 -24.04
CA LYS A 533 -10.22 5.78 -24.75
C LYS A 533 -11.10 4.85 -25.57
N LYS A 534 -12.41 5.09 -25.54
CA LYS A 534 -13.40 4.36 -26.34
C LYS A 534 -14.23 5.34 -27.16
N MET A 535 -14.65 4.90 -28.35
CA MET A 535 -15.62 5.61 -29.16
C MET A 535 -17.02 5.14 -28.75
N ALA A 536 -17.80 6.01 -28.13
CA ALA A 536 -19.18 5.75 -27.78
C ALA A 536 -20.06 5.71 -29.05
N ILE A 537 -21.27 5.13 -28.92
CA ILE A 537 -22.20 4.91 -30.04
C ILE A 537 -22.63 6.24 -30.70
N ASP A 538 -22.58 7.34 -29.96
CA ASP A 538 -22.87 8.70 -30.42
C ASP A 538 -21.65 9.40 -31.08
N GLY A 539 -20.51 8.70 -31.20
CA GLY A 539 -19.25 9.24 -31.70
C GLY A 539 -18.46 10.07 -30.68
N SER A 540 -18.95 10.20 -29.44
CA SER A 540 -18.21 10.86 -28.36
C SER A 540 -17.11 9.94 -27.81
N MET A 541 -16.03 10.52 -27.31
CA MET A 541 -14.90 9.76 -26.80
C MET A 541 -14.91 9.71 -25.27
N GLU A 542 -15.12 8.53 -24.68
CA GLU A 542 -15.02 8.34 -23.24
C GLU A 542 -13.58 8.03 -22.83
N THR A 543 -13.05 8.81 -21.88
CA THR A 543 -11.65 8.69 -21.43
C THR A 543 -11.61 8.36 -19.94
N VAL A 544 -11.05 7.21 -19.58
CA VAL A 544 -10.86 6.83 -18.16
C VAL A 544 -9.44 7.21 -17.72
N ALA A 545 -9.29 8.36 -17.05
CA ALA A 545 -7.99 8.90 -16.62
C ALA A 545 -7.16 7.91 -15.78
N ALA A 546 -7.82 7.06 -14.99
CA ALA A 546 -7.18 6.02 -14.19
C ALA A 546 -6.46 4.96 -15.06
N LEU A 547 -7.08 4.56 -16.18
CA LEU A 547 -6.49 3.59 -17.11
C LEU A 547 -5.32 4.19 -17.90
N LYS A 548 -5.38 5.49 -18.22
CA LYS A 548 -4.25 6.20 -18.84
C LYS A 548 -3.00 6.12 -17.95
N ASN A 549 -3.14 6.51 -16.69
CA ASN A 549 -2.03 6.48 -15.72
C ASN A 549 -1.51 5.06 -15.51
N MET A 550 -2.40 4.08 -15.45
CA MET A 550 -2.03 2.67 -15.36
C MET A 550 -1.22 2.21 -16.58
N ASN A 551 -1.64 2.52 -17.80
CA ASN A 551 -0.93 2.15 -19.02
C ASN A 551 0.48 2.76 -19.04
N ILE A 552 0.59 4.07 -18.79
CA ILE A 552 1.88 4.78 -18.75
C ILE A 552 2.82 4.15 -17.71
N ASN A 553 2.31 3.89 -16.50
CA ASN A 553 3.12 3.31 -15.44
C ASN A 553 3.51 1.85 -15.76
N THR A 554 2.62 1.07 -16.36
CA THR A 554 2.92 -0.31 -16.76
C THR A 554 3.99 -0.34 -17.85
N LEU A 555 3.92 0.53 -18.86
CA LEU A 555 4.97 0.69 -19.88
C LEU A 555 6.34 1.04 -19.28
N ASN A 556 6.38 1.78 -18.16
CA ASN A 556 7.62 2.19 -17.50
C ASN A 556 8.20 1.11 -16.58
N TYR A 557 7.35 0.25 -15.98
CA TYR A 557 7.75 -0.65 -14.89
C TYR A 557 7.57 -2.14 -15.19
N ALA A 558 6.98 -2.53 -16.32
CA ALA A 558 6.73 -3.93 -16.62
C ALA A 558 8.01 -4.77 -16.65
N PRO A 559 8.01 -5.97 -16.04
CA PRO A 559 9.16 -6.88 -16.03
C PRO A 559 9.35 -7.64 -17.35
N CYS A 560 8.59 -7.30 -18.38
CA CYS A 560 8.55 -7.93 -19.70
C CYS A 560 8.01 -6.95 -20.75
N SER A 561 7.91 -7.39 -22.01
CA SER A 561 7.36 -6.59 -23.10
C SER A 561 5.86 -6.30 -22.91
N VAL A 562 5.40 -5.16 -23.38
CA VAL A 562 4.02 -4.67 -23.19
C VAL A 562 3.40 -4.36 -24.54
N GLY A 563 2.16 -4.79 -24.73
CA GLY A 563 1.32 -4.42 -25.87
C GLY A 563 0.12 -3.60 -25.42
N ILE A 564 -0.16 -2.47 -26.07
CA ILE A 564 -1.40 -1.71 -25.90
C ILE A 564 -2.26 -1.96 -27.14
N LEU A 565 -3.43 -2.57 -26.91
CA LEU A 565 -4.43 -2.81 -27.94
C LEU A 565 -5.37 -1.61 -28.04
N VAL A 566 -5.34 -0.95 -29.19
CA VAL A 566 -6.31 0.06 -29.61
C VAL A 566 -7.37 -0.65 -30.42
N ASP A 567 -8.55 -0.83 -29.83
CA ASP A 567 -9.68 -1.45 -30.50
C ASP A 567 -10.50 -0.39 -31.23
N GLN A 568 -10.71 -0.58 -32.54
CA GLN A 568 -11.53 0.30 -33.39
C GLN A 568 -12.90 -0.31 -33.71
N GLY A 569 -13.26 -1.41 -33.02
CA GLY A 569 -14.52 -2.13 -33.21
C GLY A 569 -14.44 -3.27 -34.23
N PRO A 570 -15.53 -4.01 -34.44
CA PRO A 570 -15.55 -5.17 -35.32
C PRO A 570 -15.29 -4.74 -36.77
N SER A 571 -14.21 -5.27 -37.35
CA SER A 571 -13.90 -5.05 -38.76
C SER A 571 -15.05 -5.57 -39.64
N THR A 572 -15.54 -4.73 -40.56
CA THR A 572 -16.57 -5.10 -41.56
C THR A 572 -16.03 -6.00 -42.67
N ALA A 573 -14.73 -6.33 -42.63
CA ALA A 573 -14.09 -7.12 -43.67
C ALA A 573 -14.32 -8.62 -43.42
N ASP A 574 -15.14 -9.23 -44.28
CA ASP A 574 -15.47 -10.65 -44.29
C ASP A 574 -14.29 -11.47 -44.86
N HIS A 575 -13.15 -11.44 -44.15
CA HIS A 575 -11.94 -12.14 -44.56
C HIS A 575 -11.92 -13.57 -44.00
N LEU A 576 -11.86 -14.55 -44.91
CA LEU A 576 -11.76 -15.98 -44.60
C LEU A 576 -10.49 -16.35 -43.80
N LEU A 577 -9.48 -15.46 -43.80
CA LEU A 577 -8.20 -15.59 -43.12
C LEU A 577 -7.91 -14.31 -42.35
N TYR A 578 -7.51 -14.42 -41.08
CA TYR A 578 -7.11 -13.27 -40.28
C TYR A 578 -5.72 -12.81 -40.73
N HIS A 579 -5.59 -11.58 -41.25
CA HIS A 579 -4.34 -11.11 -41.86
C HIS A 579 -3.71 -9.98 -41.05
N ILE A 580 -2.47 -10.16 -40.62
CA ILE A 580 -1.74 -9.22 -39.76
C ILE A 580 -0.71 -8.46 -40.59
N ALA A 581 -0.65 -7.14 -40.44
CA ALA A 581 0.45 -6.32 -40.92
C ALA A 581 1.36 -5.89 -39.77
N VAL A 582 2.67 -6.03 -39.95
CA VAL A 582 3.69 -5.46 -39.06
C VAL A 582 4.45 -4.40 -39.82
N TYR A 583 4.37 -3.16 -39.33
CA TYR A 583 5.12 -2.04 -39.90
C TYR A 583 6.44 -1.89 -39.14
N PHE A 584 7.53 -2.24 -39.81
CA PHE A 584 8.88 -2.22 -39.26
C PHE A 584 9.64 -1.02 -39.80
N LEU A 585 9.98 -0.06 -38.93
CA LEU A 585 10.76 1.12 -39.30
C LEU A 585 12.21 0.90 -38.89
N ASP A 586 12.46 0.83 -37.58
CA ASP A 586 13.76 0.52 -36.99
C ASP A 586 13.67 0.37 -35.45
N GLY A 587 14.59 -0.40 -34.87
CA GLY A 587 14.85 -0.44 -33.43
C GLY A 587 14.13 -1.53 -32.63
N ALA A 588 14.39 -1.51 -31.32
CA ALA A 588 14.03 -2.58 -30.39
C ALA A 588 12.54 -2.93 -30.32
N ASP A 589 11.67 -1.93 -30.33
CA ASP A 589 10.21 -2.12 -30.25
C ASP A 589 9.67 -2.77 -31.53
N ASP A 590 10.19 -2.37 -32.69
CA ASP A 590 9.80 -2.94 -33.99
C ASP A 590 10.31 -4.38 -34.13
N ARG A 591 11.53 -4.69 -33.61
CA ARG A 591 12.03 -6.08 -33.54
C ARG A 591 11.14 -6.97 -32.68
N GLU A 592 10.61 -6.44 -31.58
CA GLU A 592 9.66 -7.15 -30.73
C GLU A 592 8.31 -7.39 -31.45
N ALA A 593 7.85 -6.43 -32.25
CA ALA A 593 6.68 -6.59 -33.11
C ALA A 593 6.88 -7.66 -34.20
N VAL A 594 8.08 -7.76 -34.80
CA VAL A 594 8.41 -8.85 -35.73
C VAL A 594 8.46 -10.19 -35.01
N ALA A 595 8.99 -10.25 -33.78
CA ALA A 595 8.99 -11.48 -32.98
C ALA A 595 7.55 -11.96 -32.67
N PHE A 596 6.62 -11.03 -32.43
CA PHE A 596 5.20 -11.33 -32.35
C PHE A 596 4.67 -11.91 -33.68
N ALA A 597 5.06 -11.33 -34.82
CA ALA A 597 4.68 -11.79 -36.16
C ALA A 597 5.15 -13.22 -36.47
N ILE A 598 6.39 -13.57 -36.10
CA ILE A 598 6.93 -14.93 -36.31
C ILE A 598 6.07 -15.95 -35.56
N ARG A 599 5.68 -15.65 -34.31
CA ARG A 599 4.80 -16.51 -33.52
C ARG A 599 3.40 -16.61 -34.13
N ALA A 600 2.84 -15.50 -34.62
CA ALA A 600 1.55 -15.52 -35.29
C ALA A 600 1.56 -16.31 -36.61
N ALA A 601 2.70 -16.37 -37.31
CA ALA A 601 2.84 -17.12 -38.56
C ALA A 601 2.76 -18.66 -38.37
N GLU A 602 3.06 -19.16 -37.17
CA GLU A 602 2.91 -20.59 -36.81
C GLU A 602 1.45 -21.03 -36.82
N ASN A 603 0.52 -20.10 -36.57
CA ASN A 603 -0.90 -20.41 -36.61
C ASN A 603 -1.36 -20.59 -38.07
N PRO A 604 -1.94 -21.75 -38.46
CA PRO A 604 -2.33 -22.02 -39.85
C PRO A 604 -3.45 -21.11 -40.38
N THR A 605 -4.19 -20.45 -39.50
CA THR A 605 -5.34 -19.59 -39.85
C THR A 605 -4.98 -18.09 -39.98
N THR A 606 -3.72 -17.74 -39.74
CA THR A 606 -3.26 -16.34 -39.71
C THR A 606 -2.27 -16.07 -40.84
N GLY A 607 -2.54 -15.09 -41.71
CA GLY A 607 -1.53 -14.61 -42.66
C GLY A 607 -0.73 -13.45 -42.05
N VAL A 608 0.55 -13.30 -42.41
CA VAL A 608 1.40 -12.24 -41.85
C VAL A 608 2.11 -11.49 -42.98
N THR A 609 2.03 -10.17 -42.97
CA THR A 609 2.79 -9.31 -43.88
C THR A 609 3.69 -8.38 -43.06
N VAL A 610 5.01 -8.48 -43.25
CA VAL A 610 5.98 -7.55 -42.65
C VAL A 610 6.39 -6.54 -43.71
N VAL A 611 6.10 -5.26 -43.45
CA VAL A 611 6.47 -4.13 -44.31
C VAL A 611 7.60 -3.36 -43.65
N ARG A 612 8.80 -3.42 -44.24
CA ARG A 612 9.98 -2.70 -43.76
C ARG A 612 10.14 -1.37 -44.50
N TYR A 613 10.15 -0.28 -43.76
CA TYR A 613 10.40 1.06 -44.27
C TYR A 613 11.88 1.39 -44.23
N ARG A 614 12.43 1.92 -45.32
CA ARG A 614 13.83 2.36 -45.41
C ARG A 614 13.93 3.73 -46.03
N LEU A 615 14.91 4.50 -45.58
CA LEU A 615 15.31 5.73 -46.25
C LEU A 615 16.04 5.41 -47.57
N PRO A 616 16.02 6.34 -48.55
CA PRO A 616 16.89 6.28 -49.71
C PRO A 616 18.34 6.02 -49.29
N ARG A 617 19.09 5.24 -50.08
CA ARG A 617 20.47 4.84 -49.73
C ARG A 617 21.39 6.02 -49.41
N GLU A 618 21.15 7.15 -50.08
CA GLU A 618 21.90 8.40 -49.93
C GLU A 618 21.70 9.06 -48.55
N TRP A 619 20.61 8.74 -47.84
CA TRP A 619 20.22 9.40 -46.58
C TRP A 619 20.35 8.45 -45.38
N ARG A 620 20.96 7.27 -45.57
CA ARG A 620 21.20 6.33 -44.47
C ARG A 620 22.49 6.67 -43.73
N GLU A 621 22.36 6.84 -42.43
CA GLU A 621 23.49 6.91 -41.52
C GLU A 621 23.74 5.52 -40.93
N PRO A 622 24.99 5.01 -40.93
CA PRO A 622 25.31 3.73 -40.32
C PRO A 622 24.99 3.75 -38.81
N CYS A 623 24.17 2.82 -38.36
CA CYS A 623 23.80 2.69 -36.95
C CYS A 623 24.02 1.27 -36.45
N ALA A 624 24.54 1.11 -35.23
CA ALA A 624 24.73 -0.21 -34.61
C ALA A 624 23.40 -0.98 -34.42
N GLU A 625 22.25 -0.29 -34.40
CA GLU A 625 20.94 -0.96 -34.40
C GLU A 625 20.57 -1.56 -35.77
N GLU A 626 21.15 -1.08 -36.88
CA GLU A 626 20.82 -1.53 -38.23
C GLU A 626 21.25 -2.98 -38.47
N ASP A 627 22.42 -3.38 -37.93
CA ASP A 627 22.91 -4.77 -38.02
C ASP A 627 21.96 -5.74 -37.28
N LEU A 628 21.48 -5.33 -36.10
CA LEU A 628 20.52 -6.12 -35.30
C LEU A 628 19.14 -6.19 -35.98
N ASP A 629 18.74 -5.11 -36.66
CA ASP A 629 17.50 -5.05 -37.43
C ASP A 629 17.57 -5.94 -38.68
N ASP A 630 18.73 -5.95 -39.35
CA ASP A 630 19.01 -6.82 -40.50
C ASP A 630 19.06 -8.30 -40.08
N GLU A 631 19.69 -8.62 -38.95
CA GLU A 631 19.69 -9.96 -38.38
C GLU A 631 18.26 -10.44 -38.10
N MET A 632 17.44 -9.64 -37.42
CA MET A 632 16.04 -9.98 -37.09
C MET A 632 15.19 -10.23 -38.35
N VAL A 633 15.35 -9.37 -39.38
CA VAL A 633 14.64 -9.54 -40.64
C VAL A 633 15.13 -10.77 -41.41
N SER A 634 16.43 -11.05 -41.36
CA SER A 634 16.99 -12.26 -41.98
C SER A 634 16.44 -13.54 -41.31
N GLU A 635 16.32 -13.54 -39.98
CA GLU A 635 15.71 -14.64 -39.22
C GLU A 635 14.24 -14.82 -39.57
N PHE A 636 13.47 -13.73 -39.64
CA PHE A 636 12.07 -13.77 -40.10
C PHE A 636 11.97 -14.39 -41.49
N ARG A 637 12.77 -13.91 -42.45
CA ARG A 637 12.74 -14.45 -43.82
C ARG A 637 13.11 -15.92 -43.84
N MET A 638 14.19 -16.32 -43.17
CA MET A 638 14.64 -17.72 -43.14
C MET A 638 13.60 -18.66 -42.51
N SER A 639 13.00 -18.26 -41.39
CA SER A 639 11.99 -19.06 -40.68
C SER A 639 10.68 -19.22 -41.47
N THR A 640 10.37 -18.30 -42.39
CA THR A 640 9.10 -18.30 -43.14
C THR A 640 9.23 -18.59 -44.62
N ILE A 641 10.39 -19.00 -45.14
CA ILE A 641 10.63 -19.27 -46.58
C ILE A 641 9.57 -20.21 -47.20
N GLN A 642 9.13 -21.22 -46.45
CA GLN A 642 8.17 -22.23 -46.94
C GLN A 642 6.70 -21.86 -46.65
N ASN A 643 6.43 -20.75 -45.98
CA ASN A 643 5.09 -20.37 -45.58
C ASN A 643 4.47 -19.36 -46.56
N HIS A 644 3.67 -19.85 -47.50
CA HIS A 644 3.00 -19.02 -48.51
C HIS A 644 2.02 -17.97 -47.95
N ARG A 645 1.68 -18.04 -46.66
CA ARG A 645 0.83 -17.06 -45.96
C ARG A 645 1.63 -15.87 -45.42
N VAL A 646 2.96 -15.93 -45.49
CA VAL A 646 3.86 -14.90 -44.99
C VAL A 646 4.45 -14.11 -46.16
N THR A 647 4.29 -12.80 -46.11
CA THR A 647 4.83 -11.88 -47.13
C THR A 647 5.79 -10.88 -46.48
N TYR A 648 6.93 -10.67 -47.14
CA TYR A 648 7.89 -9.63 -46.77
C TYR A 648 7.94 -8.57 -47.88
N ARG A 649 7.83 -7.29 -47.51
CA ARG A 649 7.85 -6.16 -48.44
C ARG A 649 8.78 -5.06 -47.91
N GLU A 650 9.63 -4.50 -48.77
CA GLU A 650 10.43 -3.31 -48.46
C GLU A 650 9.86 -2.11 -49.18
N GLU A 651 9.70 -0.99 -48.46
CA GLU A 651 9.19 0.28 -48.97
C GLU A 651 10.20 1.39 -48.70
N VAL A 652 10.55 2.15 -49.73
CA VAL A 652 11.49 3.27 -49.61
C VAL A 652 10.71 4.57 -49.52
N VAL A 653 10.80 5.25 -48.38
CA VAL A 653 10.08 6.51 -48.10
C VAL A 653 11.04 7.60 -47.65
N LYS A 654 10.70 8.86 -47.91
CA LYS A 654 11.58 10.01 -47.64
C LYS A 654 11.36 10.63 -46.25
N ASP A 655 10.13 10.55 -45.75
CA ASP A 655 9.68 11.24 -44.54
C ASP A 655 8.46 10.55 -43.92
N GLY A 656 7.98 11.08 -42.79
CA GLY A 656 6.76 10.59 -42.11
C GLY A 656 5.50 10.64 -42.96
N GLN A 657 5.39 11.62 -43.88
CA GLN A 657 4.25 11.71 -44.80
C GLN A 657 4.25 10.53 -45.79
N GLY A 658 5.41 10.18 -46.35
CA GLY A 658 5.57 9.00 -47.19
C GLY A 658 5.19 7.71 -46.46
N THR A 659 5.65 7.55 -45.20
CA THR A 659 5.30 6.40 -44.35
C THR A 659 3.78 6.28 -44.18
N ILE A 660 3.10 7.37 -43.80
CA ILE A 660 1.64 7.40 -43.64
C ILE A 660 0.92 7.08 -44.94
N GLY A 661 1.40 7.59 -46.08
CA GLY A 661 0.79 7.34 -47.39
C GLY A 661 0.74 5.85 -47.73
N VAL A 662 1.82 5.11 -47.46
CA VAL A 662 1.88 3.66 -47.66
C VAL A 662 0.94 2.93 -46.71
N ILE A 663 0.95 3.29 -45.42
CA ILE A 663 0.06 2.68 -44.42
C ILE A 663 -1.40 2.86 -44.84
N ARG A 664 -1.81 4.08 -45.23
CA ARG A 664 -3.19 4.39 -45.62
C ARG A 664 -3.65 3.61 -46.85
N SER A 665 -2.74 3.36 -47.80
CA SER A 665 -3.05 2.57 -48.99
C SER A 665 -3.19 1.07 -48.74
N SER A 666 -2.65 0.58 -47.63
CA SER A 666 -2.53 -0.86 -47.34
C SER A 666 -3.35 -1.32 -46.14
N SER A 667 -3.68 -0.43 -45.19
CA SER A 667 -4.29 -0.77 -43.91
C SER A 667 -5.61 -1.51 -44.03
N SER A 668 -6.43 -1.19 -45.04
CA SER A 668 -7.76 -1.80 -45.25
C SER A 668 -7.74 -3.27 -45.60
N TYR A 669 -6.59 -3.83 -46.01
CA TYR A 669 -6.45 -5.25 -46.36
C TYR A 669 -6.13 -6.14 -45.16
N PHE A 670 -5.92 -5.55 -43.98
CA PHE A 670 -5.48 -6.25 -42.79
C PHE A 670 -6.56 -6.24 -41.70
N SER A 671 -6.54 -7.27 -40.87
CA SER A 671 -7.41 -7.44 -39.70
C SER A 671 -6.78 -6.85 -38.43
N LEU A 672 -5.45 -6.76 -38.38
CA LEU A 672 -4.69 -6.20 -37.25
C LEU A 672 -3.43 -5.52 -37.76
N LEU A 673 -3.16 -4.32 -37.26
CA LEU A 673 -1.91 -3.59 -37.49
C LEU A 673 -1.03 -3.70 -36.25
N VAL A 674 0.25 -4.02 -36.40
CA VAL A 674 1.22 -4.08 -35.30
C VAL A 674 2.35 -3.08 -35.57
N VAL A 675 2.61 -2.22 -34.59
CA VAL A 675 3.63 -1.18 -34.65
C VAL A 675 4.44 -1.15 -33.36
N GLY A 676 5.73 -0.80 -33.42
CA GLY A 676 6.51 -0.52 -32.22
C GLY A 676 6.21 0.86 -31.63
N LEU A 677 6.30 0.98 -30.30
CA LEU A 677 6.06 2.23 -29.57
C LEU A 677 7.10 3.31 -29.91
N ARG A 678 8.37 2.92 -30.04
CA ARG A 678 9.52 3.78 -30.41
C ARG A 678 9.63 5.03 -29.54
N LYS A 679 9.49 4.86 -28.21
CA LYS A 679 9.40 5.95 -27.24
C LYS A 679 10.60 6.91 -27.31
N GLY A 680 10.36 8.14 -27.75
CA GLY A 680 11.36 9.21 -27.80
C GLY A 680 12.42 9.08 -28.90
N LYS A 681 12.28 8.12 -29.83
CA LYS A 681 13.19 7.96 -30.97
C LYS A 681 12.79 8.93 -32.08
N LYS A 682 13.69 9.85 -32.44
CA LYS A 682 13.53 10.71 -33.61
C LYS A 682 14.08 9.97 -34.82
N SER A 683 13.25 9.78 -35.83
CA SER A 683 13.63 9.17 -37.11
C SER A 683 13.03 10.02 -38.22
N PRO A 684 13.74 10.23 -39.35
CA PRO A 684 13.17 10.91 -40.51
C PRO A 684 11.87 10.24 -41.00
N LEU A 685 11.76 8.92 -40.81
CA LEU A 685 10.57 8.13 -41.14
C LEU A 685 9.32 8.45 -40.28
N THR A 686 9.49 9.16 -39.17
CA THR A 686 8.40 9.62 -38.28
C THR A 686 8.43 11.13 -38.07
N GLU A 687 9.22 11.84 -38.89
CA GLU A 687 9.29 13.30 -38.85
C GLU A 687 7.92 13.91 -39.18
N GLY A 688 7.54 14.96 -38.46
CA GLY A 688 6.22 15.59 -38.56
C GLY A 688 5.11 14.87 -37.79
N LEU A 689 5.20 13.55 -37.58
CA LEU A 689 4.12 12.76 -36.96
C LEU A 689 4.00 12.98 -35.45
N SER A 690 5.13 13.24 -34.79
CA SER A 690 5.19 13.42 -33.32
C SER A 690 4.83 14.84 -32.85
N LEU A 691 4.75 15.82 -33.75
CA LEU A 691 4.47 17.23 -33.42
C LEU A 691 3.03 17.45 -32.90
N TRP A 692 2.12 16.55 -33.27
CA TRP A 692 0.68 16.64 -32.98
C TRP A 692 0.19 15.45 -32.16
N SER A 693 1.07 14.86 -31.34
CA SER A 693 0.74 13.66 -30.59
C SER A 693 -0.22 13.97 -29.41
N GLU A 694 -1.40 13.35 -29.41
CA GLU A 694 -2.38 13.40 -28.31
C GLU A 694 -2.06 12.35 -27.23
N TYR A 695 -1.58 11.18 -27.67
CA TYR A 695 -1.36 9.99 -26.83
C TYR A 695 0.09 9.51 -26.94
N PRO A 696 1.03 10.12 -26.18
CA PRO A 696 2.45 9.74 -26.23
C PRO A 696 2.70 8.29 -25.81
N GLU A 697 1.79 7.67 -25.05
CA GLU A 697 1.84 6.24 -24.69
C GLU A 697 1.60 5.28 -25.86
N LEU A 698 1.17 5.76 -27.03
CA LEU A 698 1.04 4.97 -28.27
C LEU A 698 2.18 5.21 -29.26
N GLY A 699 3.02 6.21 -29.01
CA GLY A 699 4.11 6.57 -29.92
C GLY A 699 3.61 7.21 -31.22
N ALA A 700 4.54 7.69 -32.05
CA ALA A 700 4.18 8.51 -33.22
C ALA A 700 3.26 7.81 -34.22
N LEU A 701 3.46 6.51 -34.47
CA LEU A 701 2.61 5.75 -35.41
C LEU A 701 1.32 5.24 -34.77
N GLY A 702 1.41 4.72 -33.54
CA GLY A 702 0.23 4.21 -32.84
C GLY A 702 -0.80 5.30 -32.57
N ASP A 703 -0.35 6.51 -32.26
CA ASP A 703 -1.22 7.67 -32.03
C ASP A 703 -1.93 8.12 -33.32
N VAL A 704 -1.20 8.17 -34.44
CA VAL A 704 -1.79 8.46 -35.76
C VAL A 704 -2.83 7.42 -36.14
N LEU A 705 -2.55 6.13 -35.90
CA LEU A 705 -3.49 5.03 -36.20
C LEU A 705 -4.71 5.02 -35.26
N ALA A 706 -4.56 5.53 -34.04
CA ALA A 706 -5.66 5.69 -33.09
C ALA A 706 -6.50 6.94 -33.36
N SER A 707 -5.97 7.91 -34.10
CA SER A 707 -6.66 9.17 -34.40
C SER A 707 -7.85 8.97 -35.35
N THR A 708 -8.95 9.67 -35.05
CA THR A 708 -10.14 9.71 -35.90
C THR A 708 -9.86 10.32 -37.28
N ASP A 709 -8.88 11.22 -37.38
CA ASP A 709 -8.54 11.93 -38.63
C ASP A 709 -7.88 11.01 -39.66
N PHE A 710 -7.24 9.94 -39.20
CA PHE A 710 -6.68 8.94 -40.08
C PHE A 710 -7.79 8.08 -40.72
N GLY A 711 -8.89 7.86 -39.99
CA GLY A 711 -10.02 7.04 -40.44
C GLY A 711 -9.70 5.55 -40.49
N CYS A 712 -8.75 5.07 -39.67
CA CYS A 712 -8.44 3.65 -39.60
C CYS A 712 -9.57 2.91 -38.87
N THR A 713 -10.19 1.93 -39.53
CA THR A 713 -11.21 1.06 -38.91
C THR A 713 -10.61 -0.26 -38.42
N VAL A 714 -9.28 -0.38 -38.40
CA VAL A 714 -8.57 -1.62 -38.08
C VAL A 714 -7.92 -1.48 -36.72
N SER A 715 -8.12 -2.47 -35.85
CA SER A 715 -7.52 -2.49 -34.53
C SER A 715 -5.98 -2.52 -34.64
N THR A 716 -5.33 -1.82 -33.72
CA THR A 716 -3.87 -1.62 -33.75
C THR A 716 -3.25 -2.08 -32.43
N LEU A 717 -2.22 -2.92 -32.50
CA LEU A 717 -1.41 -3.33 -31.36
C LEU A 717 -0.10 -2.55 -31.37
N VAL A 718 0.09 -1.70 -30.35
CA VAL A 718 1.35 -0.98 -30.12
C VAL A 718 2.22 -1.79 -29.17
N VAL A 719 3.42 -2.16 -29.60
CA VAL A 719 4.33 -3.04 -28.85
C VAL A 719 5.53 -2.27 -28.32
N GLN A 720 5.87 -2.47 -27.05
CA GLN A 720 7.10 -1.99 -26.43
C GLN A 720 7.93 -3.18 -25.94
N GLN A 721 9.19 -3.23 -26.35
CA GLN A 721 10.14 -4.20 -25.81
C GLN A 721 10.50 -3.85 -24.37
N GLN A 722 10.68 -4.87 -23.51
CA GLN A 722 11.12 -4.69 -22.13
C GLN A 722 12.34 -3.74 -22.05
N THR A 723 12.16 -2.60 -21.38
CA THR A 723 13.18 -1.55 -21.29
C THR A 723 14.16 -1.85 -20.15
N ARG A 724 15.47 -1.83 -20.42
CA ARG A 724 16.52 -1.99 -19.40
C ARG A 724 16.94 -0.63 -18.86
N VAL A 725 16.66 -0.36 -17.59
CA VAL A 725 17.04 0.92 -16.93
C VAL A 725 18.58 1.11 -16.81
N GLY A 726 19.38 0.06 -17.03
CA GLY A 726 20.85 0.16 -17.05
C GLY A 726 21.46 0.80 -18.30
N VAL A 727 20.73 0.88 -19.43
CA VAL A 727 21.30 1.38 -20.70
C VAL A 727 21.03 2.87 -20.90
N GLN A 728 19.86 3.39 -20.48
CA GLN A 728 19.52 4.81 -20.62
C GLN A 728 20.39 5.74 -19.75
N GLN A 729 20.85 5.30 -18.56
CA GLN A 729 21.79 6.09 -17.77
C GLN A 729 23.20 6.14 -18.39
N SER A 730 23.61 5.07 -19.10
CA SER A 730 24.88 5.04 -19.82
C SER A 730 24.79 5.88 -21.09
N GLU A 731 23.73 5.75 -21.90
CA GLU A 731 23.56 6.51 -23.14
C GLU A 731 23.27 7.99 -22.92
N GLY A 732 22.52 8.35 -21.87
CA GLY A 732 22.32 9.75 -21.46
C GLY A 732 23.62 10.40 -20.98
N ALA A 733 24.38 9.72 -20.14
CA ALA A 733 25.68 10.22 -19.66
C ALA A 733 26.75 10.25 -20.76
N HIS A 734 26.70 9.36 -21.74
CA HIS A 734 27.59 9.38 -22.91
C HIS A 734 27.22 10.50 -23.89
N ARG A 735 25.92 10.74 -24.12
CA ARG A 735 25.42 11.85 -24.95
C ARG A 735 25.68 13.21 -24.31
N ASP A 736 25.54 13.37 -23.01
CA ASP A 736 25.88 14.63 -22.33
C ASP A 736 27.39 14.90 -22.37
N LYS A 737 28.23 13.84 -22.35
CA LYS A 737 29.68 13.95 -22.57
C LYS A 737 30.05 14.28 -24.01
N GLU A 738 29.34 13.75 -25.01
CA GLU A 738 29.55 14.09 -26.42
C GLU A 738 29.03 15.49 -26.77
N LEU A 739 27.91 15.91 -26.18
CA LEU A 739 27.36 17.26 -26.36
C LEU A 739 28.27 18.32 -25.71
N SER A 740 28.85 18.02 -24.55
CA SER A 740 29.85 18.89 -23.90
C SER A 740 31.21 18.88 -24.60
N ALA A 741 31.63 17.74 -25.17
CA ALA A 741 32.83 17.66 -26.01
C ALA A 741 32.67 18.43 -27.34
N SER A 742 31.52 18.33 -28.01
CA SER A 742 31.24 19.06 -29.25
C SER A 742 31.05 20.57 -29.02
N LEU A 743 30.45 20.99 -27.91
CA LEU A 743 30.37 22.41 -27.52
C LEU A 743 31.72 23.01 -27.12
N SER A 744 32.64 22.22 -26.56
CA SER A 744 34.00 22.68 -26.24
C SER A 744 34.93 22.73 -27.44
N LEU A 745 34.77 21.83 -28.42
CA LEU A 745 35.47 21.90 -29.71
C LEU A 745 35.00 23.08 -30.57
N ARG A 746 33.69 23.40 -30.56
CA ARG A 746 33.14 24.54 -31.32
C ARG A 746 33.52 25.91 -30.74
N LYS A 747 33.90 25.98 -29.46
CA LYS A 747 34.48 27.19 -28.84
C LYS A 747 35.96 27.39 -29.14
N ARG A 748 36.69 26.36 -29.60
CA ARG A 748 38.11 26.47 -29.98
C ARG A 748 38.36 26.76 -31.47
N SER A 749 37.33 26.67 -32.32
CA SER A 749 37.44 26.84 -33.77
C SER A 749 36.88 28.17 -34.31
N THR A 750 36.70 29.18 -33.45
CA THR A 750 36.45 30.55 -33.92
C THR A 750 37.78 31.32 -33.93
N PRO A 751 38.39 31.58 -35.10
CA PRO A 751 39.55 32.45 -35.17
C PRO A 751 39.09 33.90 -35.02
N SER A 752 39.75 34.62 -34.10
CA SER A 752 39.77 36.08 -34.04
C SER A 752 40.43 36.68 -35.26
#